data_AF-A0A523YFG0-F1
#
_entry.id   AF-A0A523YFG0-F1
#
_cell.length_a   1.000
_cell.length_b   1.000
_cell.length_c   1.000
_cell.angle_alpha   90.00
_cell.angle_beta   90.00
_cell.angle_gamma   90.00
#
_symmetry.space_group_name_H-M   'P 1'
#
loop_
_entity.id
_entity.type
_entity.pdbx_description
1 polymer ?
#
loop_
_entity_poly.entity_id
_entity_poly.type
_entity_poly.pdbx_seq_one_letter_code
_entity_poly.pdbx_strand_id
1 'polypeptide(L)'
;MDRSVSPLLVVAFLVLALYCVPATVQAPPAPKSVLISTEKPDYFIGEQVQAMLVVTYAGAGQPPALDVQFEWLDPLGAMIFSQPASMTLYPADKYGAAFSNWTSIMIGQNFTVRGTHIDSSMSDESHFNVSTYDELAIVESLSLSISNTFYENNTVAKATATLGYLGNGAKLEDVSFEWRYPGSILAFSQNVTPPDGGLNGTVGVTNNWTVDTVGTDFEVEAIYRGVQPLNDIALFDVIPVRVKTWKNDSVTGNITWMASGSPYGVCGNITVQHGSRLTIKPGTVVKFCPDTGITVRGALVMEGLRNSNITLTSYSYPSSRGDWKGVTFEDESDDISSIVNYVIAEYSQQAFVLKSSSPTVLSVSISNSSISGIEVWQSEVLLSAVNVTDSKRGIYALNSTLDLVNSEIIRCEDGVILEDSNGTLEGNWFHRNLNRGMWLVRSSPLVRNNMVTFNMNRGVRVENSHDVLIERNTIGWSNFTFDSFQSTDLTLSDNSISNGFSVGLSFWTSTNVLVENSTISSSPTSFRVAGGSIVTSLNCTFDDTLVTVTGGSRLHVDYFLHVQVVTVEGSALEDASLTVVVDDVPMTLGRTGSDGWINWLVVRHETFSGLLDDPDVTTVLLQVSKEGYNITNNNRAVNMSASRTEVFEGYPVSTPPDGDGNDGEISAIMAVIAAAIVVLAVFLLLLWAIRRRKRAKEPEEAQKAPASELLEFKVEEGKAYIITQDGPNRSFGRFIYEMEKGSKGLLFTRTYPSNLEKKYDLTGAKVFWLSRDTEKGGLMPTNLGLITNEVEKFLKEHKDGRRVILLDGLEYLIAQNDFGKVLKLVNYLKDTIGTNRGSLLIPFNLKTVEDKEAAMLTSDLEVV
;
A
#
# COMPACT_ATOMS: atom_id res chain seq x y z
N MET A 1 -96.81 -49.43 25.38
CA MET A 1 -96.85 -49.44 23.92
C MET A 1 -95.71 -48.60 23.41
N ASP A 2 -94.70 -49.29 22.87
CA ASP A 2 -93.73 -48.88 21.86
C ASP A 2 -93.12 -47.46 21.93
N ARG A 3 -91.80 -47.40 22.19
CA ARG A 3 -90.81 -47.23 21.09
C ARG A 3 -89.37 -47.10 21.62
N SER A 4 -88.59 -48.13 21.30
CA SER A 4 -87.18 -48.12 20.89
C SER A 4 -86.22 -47.12 21.54
N VAL A 5 -85.28 -47.68 22.30
CA VAL A 5 -84.03 -47.10 22.78
C VAL A 5 -83.21 -46.51 21.61
N SER A 6 -82.75 -45.27 21.77
CA SER A 6 -81.81 -44.59 20.87
C SER A 6 -80.38 -45.12 21.08
N PRO A 7 -79.60 -45.45 20.02
CA PRO A 7 -78.23 -45.98 20.14
C PRO A 7 -77.22 -45.01 20.77
N LEU A 8 -77.54 -43.71 20.88
CA LEU A 8 -76.59 -42.71 21.41
C LEU A 8 -76.44 -42.71 22.94
N LEU A 9 -77.39 -43.27 23.70
CA LEU A 9 -77.28 -43.33 25.17
C LEU A 9 -76.39 -44.49 25.64
N VAL A 10 -76.24 -45.54 24.83
CA VAL A 10 -75.34 -46.67 25.10
C VAL A 10 -73.90 -46.31 24.74
N VAL A 11 -73.68 -45.46 23.72
CA VAL A 11 -72.34 -44.95 23.36
C VAL A 11 -71.83 -43.94 24.40
N ALA A 12 -72.70 -43.12 25.01
CA ALA A 12 -72.27 -42.19 26.06
C ALA A 12 -71.77 -42.89 27.34
N PHE A 13 -72.32 -44.06 27.69
CA PHE A 13 -71.84 -44.87 28.83
C PHE A 13 -70.62 -45.74 28.50
N LEU A 14 -70.44 -46.15 27.24
CA LEU A 14 -69.23 -46.85 26.78
C LEU A 14 -68.02 -45.90 26.63
N VAL A 15 -68.22 -44.63 26.28
CA VAL A 15 -67.13 -43.64 26.19
C VAL A 15 -66.65 -43.16 27.57
N LEU A 16 -67.50 -43.17 28.61
CA LEU A 16 -67.06 -42.87 29.98
C LEU A 16 -66.38 -44.05 30.70
N ALA A 17 -66.59 -45.30 30.24
CA ALA A 17 -65.91 -46.48 30.78
C ALA A 17 -64.57 -46.81 30.09
N LEU A 18 -64.20 -46.09 29.01
CA LEU A 18 -62.94 -46.25 28.28
C LEU A 18 -61.83 -45.24 28.68
N TYR A 19 -62.09 -44.33 29.62
CA TYR A 19 -61.11 -43.33 30.09
C TYR A 19 -60.62 -43.51 31.53
N CYS A 20 -60.94 -44.65 32.16
CA CYS A 20 -60.40 -45.02 33.47
C CYS A 20 -59.76 -46.42 33.40
N VAL A 21 -58.69 -46.54 32.62
CA VAL A 21 -57.68 -47.58 32.90
C VAL A 21 -56.80 -47.01 34.02
N PRO A 22 -56.66 -47.68 35.17
CA PRO A 22 -55.73 -47.24 36.20
C PRO A 22 -54.35 -47.12 35.58
N ALA A 23 -53.61 -46.05 35.88
CA ALA A 23 -52.18 -45.99 35.57
C ALA A 23 -51.56 -47.31 36.04
N THR A 24 -51.14 -48.14 35.09
CA THR A 24 -50.36 -49.33 35.41
C THR A 24 -49.14 -48.82 36.15
N VAL A 25 -49.05 -49.12 37.44
CA VAL A 25 -47.86 -48.89 38.25
C VAL A 25 -46.76 -49.70 37.56
N GLN A 26 -45.96 -49.04 36.70
CA GLN A 26 -44.78 -49.63 36.11
C GLN A 26 -43.84 -49.97 37.27
N ALA A 27 -43.37 -51.21 37.34
CA ALA A 27 -42.39 -51.62 38.32
C ALA A 27 -41.14 -50.71 38.19
N PRO A 28 -40.55 -50.23 39.30
CA PRO A 28 -39.35 -49.40 39.24
C PRO A 28 -38.24 -50.12 38.46
N PRO A 29 -37.47 -49.40 37.62
CA PRO A 29 -36.40 -50.02 36.83
C PRO A 29 -35.32 -50.59 37.76
N ALA A 30 -34.81 -51.78 37.42
CA ALA A 30 -33.79 -52.46 38.23
C ALA A 30 -32.40 -51.87 37.96
N PRO A 31 -31.52 -51.75 38.97
CA PRO A 31 -30.13 -51.36 38.75
C PRO A 31 -29.42 -52.42 37.90
N LYS A 32 -28.62 -51.97 36.94
CA LYS A 32 -27.92 -52.77 35.94
C LYS A 32 -26.42 -52.85 36.22
N SER A 33 -25.79 -51.75 36.63
CA SER A 33 -24.38 -51.70 37.01
C SER A 33 -24.14 -50.62 38.05
N VAL A 34 -23.11 -50.83 38.88
CA VAL A 34 -22.56 -49.85 39.82
C VAL A 34 -21.09 -49.69 39.46
N LEU A 35 -20.62 -48.45 39.34
CA LEU A 35 -19.24 -48.10 39.03
C LEU A 35 -18.78 -47.01 39.99
N ILE A 36 -17.62 -47.19 40.64
CA ILE A 36 -17.02 -46.17 41.50
C ILE A 36 -15.65 -45.75 40.99
N SER A 37 -15.36 -44.45 41.09
CA SER A 37 -14.05 -43.90 40.76
C SER A 37 -13.70 -42.74 41.69
N THR A 38 -12.40 -42.47 41.84
CA THR A 38 -11.87 -41.22 42.40
C THR A 38 -11.40 -40.28 41.29
N GLU A 39 -11.13 -39.01 41.61
CA GLU A 39 -10.64 -38.03 40.62
C GLU A 39 -9.24 -38.37 40.09
N LYS A 40 -8.38 -38.94 40.94
CA LYS A 40 -6.99 -39.33 40.61
C LYS A 40 -6.52 -40.48 41.51
N PRO A 41 -5.50 -41.26 41.11
CA PRO A 41 -5.05 -42.41 41.88
C PRO A 41 -4.17 -42.08 43.10
N ASP A 42 -3.58 -40.88 43.17
CA ASP A 42 -2.63 -40.47 44.22
C ASP A 42 -2.96 -39.07 44.76
N TYR A 43 -2.96 -38.94 46.09
CA TYR A 43 -3.28 -37.71 46.81
C TYR A 43 -2.22 -37.39 47.86
N PHE A 44 -2.13 -36.13 48.27
CA PHE A 44 -1.33 -35.76 49.43
C PHE A 44 -2.18 -35.74 50.72
N ILE A 45 -1.54 -35.95 51.87
CA ILE A 45 -2.20 -35.77 53.16
C ILE A 45 -2.80 -34.35 53.27
N GLY A 46 -4.05 -34.26 53.74
CA GLY A 46 -4.83 -33.02 53.80
C GLY A 46 -5.57 -32.66 52.50
N GLU A 47 -5.33 -33.37 51.39
CA GLU A 47 -6.08 -33.20 50.15
C GLU A 47 -7.47 -33.87 50.25
N GLN A 48 -8.46 -33.31 49.55
CA GLN A 48 -9.80 -33.88 49.48
C GLN A 48 -9.89 -34.91 48.35
N VAL A 49 -10.15 -36.15 48.72
CA VAL A 49 -10.46 -37.25 47.80
C VAL A 49 -11.96 -37.25 47.54
N GLN A 50 -12.39 -36.98 46.32
CA GLN A 50 -13.78 -37.14 45.90
C GLN A 50 -13.97 -38.47 45.19
N ALA A 51 -14.93 -39.26 45.68
CA ALA A 51 -15.40 -40.48 45.05
C ALA A 51 -16.74 -40.23 44.38
N MET A 52 -16.89 -40.69 43.13
CA MET A 52 -18.13 -40.66 42.38
C MET A 52 -18.64 -42.08 42.18
N LEU A 53 -19.87 -42.34 42.62
CA LEU A 53 -20.58 -43.59 42.36
C LEU A 53 -21.62 -43.36 41.26
N VAL A 54 -21.59 -44.16 40.20
CA VAL A 54 -22.55 -44.14 39.10
C VAL A 54 -23.32 -45.45 39.08
N VAL A 55 -24.65 -45.35 39.10
CA VAL A 55 -25.55 -46.50 38.98
C VAL A 55 -26.36 -46.38 37.70
N THR A 56 -26.30 -47.37 36.83
CA THR A 56 -27.13 -47.42 35.61
C THR A 56 -28.36 -48.30 35.81
N TYR A 57 -29.50 -47.96 35.18
CA TYR A 57 -30.78 -48.64 35.36
C TYR A 57 -31.31 -49.24 34.05
N ALA A 58 -31.92 -50.42 34.13
CA ALA A 58 -32.58 -51.09 33.00
C ALA A 58 -34.11 -51.12 33.19
N GLY A 59 -34.87 -50.69 32.16
CA GLY A 59 -36.33 -50.75 32.15
C GLY A 59 -37.02 -49.48 31.63
N ALA A 60 -38.36 -49.50 31.63
CA ALA A 60 -39.23 -48.35 31.37
C ALA A 60 -39.91 -47.92 32.68
N GLY A 61 -39.51 -46.77 33.22
CA GLY A 61 -39.96 -46.21 34.51
C GLY A 61 -38.97 -45.16 35.02
N GLN A 62 -39.39 -44.27 35.93
CA GLN A 62 -38.45 -43.37 36.60
C GLN A 62 -37.63 -44.16 37.64
N PRO A 63 -36.30 -44.01 37.67
CA PRO A 63 -35.49 -44.56 38.75
C PRO A 63 -35.98 -44.02 40.10
N PRO A 64 -36.07 -44.86 41.14
CA PRO A 64 -36.43 -44.39 42.48
C PRO A 64 -35.31 -43.50 43.05
N ALA A 65 -35.68 -42.45 43.81
CA ALA A 65 -34.72 -41.64 44.56
C ALA A 65 -34.22 -42.47 45.75
N LEU A 66 -33.08 -43.14 45.58
CA LEU A 66 -32.55 -44.08 46.56
C LEU A 66 -31.20 -43.62 47.09
N ASP A 67 -30.96 -44.00 48.35
CA ASP A 67 -29.71 -43.77 49.04
C ASP A 67 -28.66 -44.83 48.61
N VAL A 68 -27.43 -44.38 48.42
CA VAL A 68 -26.26 -45.23 48.22
C VAL A 68 -25.37 -45.12 49.46
N GLN A 69 -24.58 -46.16 49.72
CA GLN A 69 -23.63 -46.16 50.82
C GLN A 69 -22.19 -46.09 50.28
N PHE A 70 -21.42 -45.12 50.77
CA PHE A 70 -19.98 -45.07 50.60
C PHE A 70 -19.30 -45.61 51.85
N GLU A 71 -18.41 -46.59 51.70
CA GLU A 71 -17.53 -47.08 52.76
C GLU A 71 -16.10 -46.72 52.40
N TRP A 72 -15.45 -45.92 53.23
CA TRP A 72 -14.04 -45.57 53.08
C TRP A 72 -13.23 -46.47 53.99
N LEU A 73 -12.27 -47.19 53.43
CA LEU A 73 -11.44 -48.16 54.13
C LEU A 73 -9.96 -47.77 54.04
N ASP A 74 -9.25 -48.02 55.13
CA ASP A 74 -7.80 -47.88 55.18
C ASP A 74 -7.11 -49.02 54.39
N PRO A 75 -5.78 -48.95 54.19
CA PRO A 75 -5.02 -49.99 53.48
C PRO A 75 -5.10 -51.41 54.07
N LEU A 76 -5.49 -51.54 55.35
CA LEU A 76 -5.65 -52.82 56.03
C LEU A 76 -7.09 -53.35 55.90
N GLY A 77 -7.97 -52.61 55.19
CA GLY A 77 -9.37 -52.94 55.02
C GLY A 77 -10.24 -52.56 56.23
N ALA A 78 -9.73 -51.76 57.18
CA ALA A 78 -10.52 -51.26 58.29
C ALA A 78 -11.35 -50.04 57.84
N MET A 79 -12.63 -50.02 58.22
CA MET A 79 -13.53 -48.93 57.87
C MET A 79 -13.14 -47.64 58.61
N ILE A 80 -12.80 -46.61 57.86
CA ILE A 80 -12.51 -45.25 58.36
C ILE A 80 -13.82 -44.59 58.76
N PHE A 81 -14.74 -44.50 57.80
CA PHE A 81 -16.11 -44.04 58.00
C PHE A 81 -17.00 -44.59 56.90
N SER A 82 -18.30 -44.49 57.13
CA SER A 82 -19.32 -44.84 56.16
C SER A 82 -20.33 -43.71 56.07
N GLN A 83 -20.71 -43.35 54.84
CA GLN A 83 -21.57 -42.21 54.58
C GLN A 83 -22.72 -42.63 53.65
N PRO A 84 -23.99 -42.49 54.09
CA PRO A 84 -25.12 -42.53 53.17
C PRO A 84 -25.12 -41.24 52.33
N ALA A 85 -25.38 -41.38 51.03
CA ALA A 85 -25.52 -40.26 50.12
C ALA A 85 -26.77 -40.43 49.26
N SER A 86 -27.54 -39.36 49.12
CA SER A 86 -28.69 -39.34 48.22
C SER A 86 -28.20 -39.15 46.79
N MET A 87 -28.69 -40.02 45.91
CA MET A 87 -28.28 -40.01 44.52
C MET A 87 -29.04 -38.95 43.72
N THR A 88 -28.32 -38.22 42.88
CA THR A 88 -28.92 -37.34 41.87
C THR A 88 -29.28 -38.15 40.65
N LEU A 89 -30.55 -38.13 40.25
CA LEU A 89 -31.06 -38.94 39.14
C LEU A 89 -31.03 -38.17 37.83
N TYR A 90 -30.66 -38.87 36.76
CA TYR A 90 -30.70 -38.40 35.38
C TYR A 90 -31.67 -39.28 34.57
N PRO A 91 -32.99 -39.00 34.60
CA PRO A 91 -34.01 -39.91 34.08
C PRO A 91 -33.94 -40.11 32.56
N ALA A 92 -33.46 -39.11 31.82
CA ALA A 92 -33.28 -39.18 30.36
C ALA A 92 -32.22 -40.22 29.97
N ASP A 93 -31.11 -40.26 30.72
CA ASP A 93 -29.94 -41.08 30.45
C ASP A 93 -29.92 -42.39 31.25
N LYS A 94 -30.96 -42.62 32.07
CA LYS A 94 -31.18 -43.83 32.88
C LYS A 94 -30.00 -44.18 33.81
N TYR A 95 -29.38 -43.17 34.40
CA TYR A 95 -28.40 -43.37 35.47
C TYR A 95 -28.63 -42.40 36.63
N GLY A 96 -28.03 -42.69 37.77
CA GLY A 96 -27.90 -41.77 38.89
C GLY A 96 -26.45 -41.69 39.35
N ALA A 97 -26.07 -40.54 39.90
CA ALA A 97 -24.74 -40.31 40.44
C ALA A 97 -24.80 -39.76 41.86
N ALA A 98 -23.89 -40.19 42.71
CA ALA A 98 -23.69 -39.67 44.04
C ALA A 98 -22.21 -39.44 44.29
N PHE A 99 -21.90 -38.52 45.21
CA PHE A 99 -20.53 -38.18 45.56
C PHE A 99 -20.33 -38.32 47.06
N SER A 100 -19.13 -38.75 47.44
CA SER A 100 -18.65 -38.70 48.81
C SER A 100 -17.25 -38.13 48.79
N ASN A 101 -16.92 -37.34 49.80
CA ASN A 101 -15.62 -36.70 49.90
C ASN A 101 -14.94 -37.13 51.20
N TRP A 102 -13.65 -37.39 51.13
CA TRP A 102 -12.82 -37.63 52.28
C TRP A 102 -11.57 -36.74 52.22
N THR A 103 -11.38 -35.89 53.22
CA THR A 103 -10.10 -35.20 53.40
C THR A 103 -9.16 -36.12 54.14
N SER A 104 -8.09 -36.55 53.47
CA SER A 104 -7.19 -37.53 54.07
C SER A 104 -6.44 -36.96 55.26
N ILE A 105 -6.45 -37.70 56.37
CA ILE A 105 -5.61 -37.46 57.55
C ILE A 105 -4.61 -38.59 57.79
N MET A 106 -4.55 -39.56 56.87
CA MET A 106 -3.74 -40.78 56.98
C MET A 106 -2.89 -40.99 55.73
N ILE A 107 -1.74 -41.63 55.90
CA ILE A 107 -0.81 -41.97 54.81
C ILE A 107 -0.87 -43.48 54.59
N GLY A 108 -0.77 -43.90 53.35
CA GLY A 108 -0.86 -45.31 52.99
C GLY A 108 -1.13 -45.54 51.51
N GLN A 109 -0.84 -46.76 51.05
CA GLN A 109 -1.14 -47.21 49.70
C GLN A 109 -2.39 -48.08 49.70
N ASN A 110 -3.20 -48.03 48.64
CA ASN A 110 -4.36 -48.88 48.44
C ASN A 110 -5.51 -48.62 49.44
N PHE A 111 -5.75 -47.36 49.81
CA PHE A 111 -7.03 -46.96 50.41
C PHE A 111 -8.15 -47.35 49.47
N THR A 112 -9.29 -47.74 50.02
CA THR A 112 -10.40 -48.25 49.22
C THR A 112 -11.64 -47.41 49.51
N VAL A 113 -12.34 -46.98 48.47
CA VAL A 113 -13.71 -46.48 48.59
C VAL A 113 -14.63 -47.48 47.90
N ARG A 114 -15.55 -48.06 48.67
CA ARG A 114 -16.59 -48.95 48.19
C ARG A 114 -17.89 -48.20 48.09
N GLY A 115 -18.51 -48.20 46.92
CA GLY A 115 -19.86 -47.67 46.73
C GLY A 115 -20.86 -48.79 46.57
N THR A 116 -21.92 -48.80 47.38
CA THR A 116 -22.95 -49.84 47.38
C THR A 116 -24.32 -49.24 47.13
N HIS A 117 -25.05 -49.77 46.16
CA HIS A 117 -26.47 -49.46 45.96
C HIS A 117 -27.32 -50.32 46.91
N ILE A 118 -27.90 -49.70 47.94
CA ILE A 118 -28.44 -50.34 49.14
C ILE A 118 -29.49 -51.42 48.81
N ASP A 119 -30.46 -51.11 47.95
CA ASP A 119 -31.58 -52.03 47.66
C ASP A 119 -31.17 -53.27 46.86
N SER A 120 -30.15 -53.15 45.99
CA SER A 120 -29.67 -54.27 45.18
C SER A 120 -28.48 -54.99 45.78
N SER A 121 -27.83 -54.38 46.78
CA SER A 121 -26.53 -54.82 47.31
C SER A 121 -25.42 -54.91 46.25
N MET A 122 -25.59 -54.27 45.08
CA MET A 122 -24.53 -54.17 44.07
C MET A 122 -23.50 -53.15 44.56
N SER A 123 -22.23 -53.52 44.53
CA SER A 123 -21.13 -52.64 44.92
C SER A 123 -19.98 -52.68 43.93
N ASP A 124 -19.20 -51.62 43.94
CA ASP A 124 -17.92 -51.52 43.24
C ASP A 124 -16.88 -50.86 44.17
N GLU A 125 -15.59 -51.04 43.89
CA GLU A 125 -14.48 -50.50 44.67
C GLU A 125 -13.48 -49.75 43.80
N SER A 126 -13.01 -48.60 44.30
CA SER A 126 -11.90 -47.84 43.72
C SER A 126 -10.79 -47.74 44.75
N HIS A 127 -9.55 -47.89 44.29
CA HIS A 127 -8.36 -47.76 45.12
C HIS A 127 -7.62 -46.46 44.83
N PHE A 128 -6.97 -45.90 45.84
CA PHE A 128 -6.12 -44.70 45.73
C PHE A 128 -5.04 -44.71 46.82
N ASN A 129 -4.01 -43.88 46.66
CA ASN A 129 -2.93 -43.74 47.63
C ASN A 129 -2.93 -42.34 48.25
N VAL A 130 -2.43 -42.23 49.48
CA VAL A 130 -2.15 -40.94 50.12
C VAL A 130 -0.72 -40.93 50.63
N SER A 131 0.06 -39.93 50.21
CA SER A 131 1.47 -39.75 50.58
C SER A 131 1.72 -38.41 51.28
N THR A 132 2.91 -38.25 51.88
CA THR A 132 3.39 -36.95 52.35
C THR A 132 4.02 -36.15 51.21
N TYR A 133 4.08 -34.83 51.36
CA TYR A 133 4.76 -33.95 50.39
C TYR A 133 6.27 -34.22 50.28
N ASP A 134 6.88 -34.93 51.22
CA ASP A 134 8.33 -35.21 51.24
C ASP A 134 8.71 -36.49 50.48
N GLU A 135 7.76 -37.41 50.28
CA GLU A 135 8.03 -38.78 49.78
C GLU A 135 7.82 -38.93 48.27
N LEU A 136 7.08 -38.04 47.63
CA LEU A 136 6.67 -38.13 46.23
C LEU A 136 6.74 -36.77 45.54
N ALA A 137 6.92 -36.76 44.22
CA ALA A 137 6.57 -35.63 43.35
C ALA A 137 5.53 -36.06 42.31
N ILE A 138 4.46 -35.29 42.20
CA ILE A 138 3.43 -35.43 41.16
C ILE A 138 3.61 -34.27 40.19
N VAL A 139 3.93 -34.57 38.93
CA VAL A 139 3.98 -33.56 37.87
C VAL A 139 2.56 -33.36 37.34
N GLU A 140 2.08 -32.13 37.42
CA GLU A 140 0.74 -31.73 36.99
C GLU A 140 0.75 -31.11 35.58
N SER A 141 1.91 -30.62 35.14
CA SER A 141 2.06 -30.02 33.81
C SER A 141 3.48 -30.20 33.27
N LEU A 142 3.55 -30.32 31.94
CA LEU A 142 4.78 -30.36 31.16
C LEU A 142 4.59 -29.43 29.96
N SER A 143 5.51 -28.52 29.74
CA SER A 143 5.52 -27.65 28.55
C SER A 143 6.90 -27.62 27.91
N LEU A 144 6.97 -27.82 26.60
CA LEU A 144 8.20 -27.84 25.83
C LEU A 144 8.37 -26.55 25.06
N SER A 145 9.57 -25.99 25.14
CA SER A 145 9.97 -24.81 24.38
C SER A 145 11.30 -25.05 23.68
N ILE A 146 11.44 -24.50 22.48
CA ILE A 146 12.69 -24.51 21.70
C ILE A 146 13.21 -23.10 21.56
N SER A 147 14.53 -22.96 21.47
CA SER A 147 15.18 -21.64 21.45
C SER A 147 14.92 -20.86 20.15
N ASN A 148 14.78 -21.58 19.03
CA ASN A 148 14.48 -21.02 17.71
C ASN A 148 13.53 -21.96 16.96
N THR A 149 12.74 -21.41 16.04
CA THR A 149 11.88 -22.19 15.11
C THR A 149 12.66 -22.83 13.97
N PHE A 150 13.93 -22.47 13.78
CA PHE A 150 14.84 -23.11 12.84
C PHE A 150 16.28 -23.12 13.36
N TYR A 151 17.10 -24.03 12.84
CA TYR A 151 18.53 -24.12 13.11
C TYR A 151 19.32 -24.30 11.82
N GLU A 152 20.58 -23.86 11.76
CA GLU A 152 21.44 -24.13 10.61
C GLU A 152 22.04 -25.54 10.73
N ASN A 153 22.26 -26.20 9.60
CA ASN A 153 22.86 -27.53 9.61
C ASN A 153 24.23 -27.53 10.32
N ASN A 154 24.50 -28.54 11.14
CA ASN A 154 25.66 -28.67 12.03
C ASN A 154 25.71 -27.66 13.20
N THR A 155 24.57 -27.07 13.58
CA THR A 155 24.45 -26.25 14.79
C THR A 155 23.64 -26.95 15.88
N VAL A 156 23.69 -26.42 17.11
CA VAL A 156 23.04 -27.04 18.28
C VAL A 156 21.61 -26.51 18.40
N ALA A 157 20.63 -27.40 18.26
CA ALA A 157 19.26 -27.19 18.67
C ALA A 157 19.11 -27.39 20.18
N LYS A 158 18.35 -26.51 20.84
CA LYS A 158 18.16 -26.53 22.30
C LYS A 158 16.67 -26.52 22.63
N ALA A 159 16.24 -27.52 23.39
CA ALA A 159 14.89 -27.67 23.91
C ALA A 159 14.89 -27.58 25.44
N THR A 160 13.87 -26.94 26.01
CA THR A 160 13.66 -26.83 27.46
C THR A 160 12.25 -27.28 27.79
N ALA A 161 12.16 -28.36 28.56
CA ALA A 161 10.94 -28.89 29.13
C ALA A 161 10.74 -28.31 30.54
N THR A 162 9.59 -27.69 30.77
CA THR A 162 9.23 -27.06 32.05
C THR A 162 8.17 -27.90 32.74
N LEU A 163 8.52 -28.46 33.89
CA LEU A 163 7.65 -29.32 34.72
C LEU A 163 7.04 -28.48 35.85
N GLY A 164 5.71 -28.45 35.96
CA GLY A 164 5.01 -27.98 37.16
C GLY A 164 4.64 -29.17 38.04
N TYR A 165 5.02 -29.14 39.32
CA TYR A 165 4.86 -30.29 40.22
C TYR A 165 4.47 -29.91 41.66
N LEU A 166 3.83 -30.87 42.34
CA LEU A 166 3.55 -30.86 43.77
C LEU A 166 4.34 -31.98 44.47
N GLY A 167 4.76 -31.73 45.70
CA GLY A 167 5.62 -32.62 46.49
C GLY A 167 7.11 -32.27 46.41
N ASN A 168 7.97 -33.26 46.55
CA ASN A 168 9.42 -33.08 46.70
C ASN A 168 10.17 -33.19 45.36
N GLY A 169 10.71 -32.06 44.88
CA GLY A 169 11.44 -31.96 43.62
C GLY A 169 12.62 -32.93 43.49
N ALA A 170 13.25 -33.33 44.60
CA ALA A 170 14.31 -34.34 44.61
C ALA A 170 13.85 -35.75 44.22
N LYS A 171 12.53 -35.97 44.08
CA LYS A 171 11.90 -37.23 43.68
C LYS A 171 11.41 -37.23 42.23
N LEU A 172 11.63 -36.15 41.49
CA LEU A 172 11.27 -36.10 40.07
C LEU A 172 12.09 -37.12 39.27
N GLU A 173 11.41 -37.80 38.34
CA GLU A 173 12.05 -38.73 37.41
C GLU A 173 12.67 -38.02 36.21
N ASP A 174 13.47 -38.75 35.43
CA ASP A 174 14.09 -38.20 34.23
C ASP A 174 13.05 -37.78 33.18
N VAL A 175 13.34 -36.67 32.48
CA VAL A 175 12.65 -36.30 31.25
C VAL A 175 13.42 -36.87 30.06
N SER A 176 12.76 -37.71 29.26
CA SER A 176 13.30 -38.21 27.99
C SER A 176 13.05 -37.19 26.90
N PHE A 177 14.10 -36.74 26.24
CA PHE A 177 14.01 -35.96 25.01
C PHE A 177 14.23 -36.88 23.82
N GLU A 178 13.27 -36.93 22.90
CA GLU A 178 13.35 -37.69 21.65
C GLU A 178 13.31 -36.73 20.47
N TRP A 179 14.45 -36.57 19.79
CA TRP A 179 14.59 -35.77 18.59
C TRP A 179 14.40 -36.66 17.37
N ARG A 180 13.61 -36.20 16.39
CA ARG A 180 13.26 -36.98 15.20
C ARG A 180 13.51 -36.17 13.93
N TYR A 181 13.94 -36.89 12.90
CA TYR A 181 13.93 -36.42 11.51
C TYR A 181 12.49 -36.29 10.98
N PRO A 182 12.30 -35.58 9.85
CA PRO A 182 10.99 -35.50 9.20
C PRO A 182 10.39 -36.88 8.92
N GLY A 183 9.09 -37.03 9.18
CA GLY A 183 8.42 -38.33 9.17
C GLY A 183 8.59 -39.14 10.46
N SER A 184 8.99 -38.48 11.56
CA SER A 184 9.07 -39.02 12.93
C SER A 184 10.07 -40.16 13.14
N ILE A 185 11.12 -40.22 12.30
CA ILE A 185 12.22 -41.18 12.45
C ILE A 185 13.15 -40.70 13.58
N LEU A 186 13.33 -41.51 14.63
CA LEU A 186 14.19 -41.15 15.78
C LEU A 186 15.63 -40.86 15.33
N ALA A 187 16.14 -39.68 15.67
CA ALA A 187 17.47 -39.20 15.34
C ALA A 187 18.42 -39.27 16.54
N PHE A 188 17.96 -38.75 17.69
CA PHE A 188 18.73 -38.68 18.92
C PHE A 188 17.79 -38.74 20.11
N SER A 189 18.21 -39.39 21.20
CA SER A 189 17.43 -39.43 22.43
C SER A 189 18.33 -39.37 23.65
N GLN A 190 17.88 -38.67 24.69
CA GLN A 190 18.58 -38.57 25.95
C GLN A 190 17.61 -38.33 27.11
N ASN A 191 17.84 -39.05 28.21
CA ASN A 191 17.18 -38.80 29.49
C ASN A 191 17.98 -37.76 30.28
N VAL A 192 17.28 -36.77 30.85
CA VAL A 192 17.88 -35.71 31.66
C VAL A 192 17.15 -35.63 33.00
N THR A 193 17.91 -35.77 34.08
CA THR A 193 17.40 -35.66 35.45
C THR A 193 17.06 -34.20 35.78
N PRO A 194 15.85 -33.89 36.24
CA PRO A 194 15.49 -32.55 36.69
C PRO A 194 16.34 -32.12 37.90
N PRO A 195 16.77 -30.84 37.97
CA PRO A 195 17.41 -30.34 39.18
C PRO A 195 16.42 -30.31 40.36
N ASP A 196 16.93 -30.42 41.58
CA ASP A 196 16.09 -30.34 42.79
C ASP A 196 15.50 -28.94 42.94
N GLY A 197 14.18 -28.83 42.74
CA GLY A 197 13.41 -27.59 42.89
C GLY A 197 12.84 -27.38 44.29
N GLY A 198 13.13 -28.26 45.26
CA GLY A 198 12.52 -28.22 46.59
C GLY A 198 11.05 -28.61 46.60
N LEU A 199 10.31 -28.19 47.63
CA LEU A 199 8.90 -28.53 47.81
C LEU A 199 7.99 -27.63 46.96
N ASN A 200 7.16 -28.25 46.12
CA ASN A 200 6.18 -27.63 45.22
C ASN A 200 6.77 -26.54 44.31
N GLY A 201 6.65 -26.69 42.99
CA GLY A 201 7.09 -25.60 42.13
C GLY A 201 7.18 -25.95 40.67
N THR A 202 8.14 -25.29 40.03
CA THR A 202 8.38 -25.42 38.60
C THR A 202 9.87 -25.58 38.35
N VAL A 203 10.24 -26.56 37.54
CA VAL A 203 11.64 -26.81 37.18
C VAL A 203 11.81 -26.93 35.67
N GLY A 204 12.86 -26.29 35.15
CA GLY A 204 13.25 -26.38 33.74
C GLY A 204 14.35 -27.42 33.52
N VAL A 205 14.15 -28.30 32.54
CA VAL A 205 15.09 -29.34 32.13
C VAL A 205 15.46 -29.08 30.67
N THR A 206 16.75 -29.04 30.36
CA THR A 206 17.22 -28.68 29.02
C THR A 206 17.96 -29.83 28.36
N ASN A 207 17.73 -30.01 27.06
CA ASN A 207 18.48 -30.91 26.22
C ASN A 207 18.94 -30.23 24.91
N ASN A 208 20.09 -30.69 24.41
CA ASN A 208 20.73 -30.15 23.21
C ASN A 208 21.00 -31.27 22.20
N TRP A 209 20.72 -31.03 20.92
CA TRP A 209 21.06 -31.92 19.82
C TRP A 209 21.77 -31.15 18.70
N THR A 210 22.85 -31.68 18.13
CA THR A 210 23.48 -31.08 16.95
C THR A 210 22.82 -31.64 15.70
N VAL A 211 22.06 -30.79 14.99
CA VAL A 211 21.36 -31.17 13.76
C VAL A 211 22.36 -31.39 12.63
N ASP A 212 22.19 -32.42 11.81
CA ASP A 212 23.18 -32.84 10.80
C ASP A 212 22.61 -32.92 9.37
N THR A 213 21.31 -32.70 9.22
CA THR A 213 20.58 -32.85 7.96
C THR A 213 19.62 -31.69 7.76
N VAL A 214 19.55 -31.15 6.53
CA VAL A 214 18.61 -30.08 6.14
C VAL A 214 17.23 -30.66 5.84
N GLY A 215 16.17 -29.99 6.28
CA GLY A 215 14.78 -30.36 6.03
C GLY A 215 13.79 -29.52 6.83
N THR A 216 12.50 -29.74 6.61
CA THR A 216 11.41 -29.11 7.37
C THR A 216 10.72 -30.14 8.25
N ASP A 217 10.04 -29.68 9.31
CA ASP A 217 9.20 -30.53 10.17
C ASP A 217 10.00 -31.55 11.00
N PHE A 218 11.15 -31.14 11.54
CA PHE A 218 11.82 -31.87 12.60
C PHE A 218 11.03 -31.77 13.89
N GLU A 219 11.15 -32.79 14.73
CA GLU A 219 10.34 -32.93 15.94
C GLU A 219 11.27 -33.12 17.15
N VAL A 220 10.94 -32.49 18.26
CA VAL A 220 11.45 -32.86 19.58
C VAL A 220 10.27 -33.12 20.51
N GLU A 221 10.25 -34.30 21.09
CA GLU A 221 9.27 -34.72 22.09
C GLU A 221 9.95 -34.79 23.46
N ALA A 222 9.38 -34.12 24.46
CA ALA A 222 9.77 -34.30 25.86
C ALA A 222 8.76 -35.22 26.53
N ILE A 223 9.23 -36.26 27.22
CA ILE A 223 8.40 -37.29 27.85
C ILE A 223 8.82 -37.43 29.31
N TYR A 224 7.92 -37.13 30.24
CA TYR A 224 8.06 -37.44 31.66
C TYR A 224 7.32 -38.74 31.98
N ARG A 225 8.00 -39.74 32.53
CA ARG A 225 7.46 -41.10 32.76
C ARG A 225 7.09 -41.41 34.21
N GLY A 226 7.02 -40.40 35.08
CA GLY A 226 6.63 -40.60 36.47
C GLY A 226 5.18 -41.05 36.63
N VAL A 227 4.69 -41.00 37.88
CA VAL A 227 3.36 -41.51 38.29
C VAL A 227 2.24 -41.16 37.31
N GLN A 228 2.23 -39.93 36.79
CA GLN A 228 1.39 -39.53 35.68
C GLN A 228 2.27 -39.20 34.46
N PRO A 229 2.27 -40.05 33.43
CA PRO A 229 3.04 -39.79 32.22
C PRO A 229 2.50 -38.56 31.49
N LEU A 230 3.39 -37.64 31.11
CA LEU A 230 3.09 -36.46 30.31
C LEU A 230 4.10 -36.36 29.17
N ASN A 231 3.65 -35.88 28.01
CA ASN A 231 4.53 -35.51 26.92
C ASN A 231 4.13 -34.17 26.29
N ASP A 232 5.08 -33.53 25.62
CA ASP A 232 4.84 -32.35 24.80
C ASP A 232 5.82 -32.34 23.61
N ILE A 233 5.40 -31.77 22.48
CA ILE A 233 6.10 -31.83 21.20
C ILE A 233 6.31 -30.42 20.65
N ALA A 234 7.50 -30.15 20.12
CA ALA A 234 7.81 -28.94 19.38
C ALA A 234 8.39 -29.27 17.99
N LEU A 235 8.03 -28.44 17.01
CA LEU A 235 8.50 -28.56 15.63
C LEU A 235 9.52 -27.47 15.29
N PHE A 236 10.49 -27.80 14.45
CA PHE A 236 11.47 -26.86 13.92
C PHE A 236 11.99 -27.27 12.55
N ASP A 237 12.61 -26.32 11.85
CA ASP A 237 13.26 -26.57 10.56
C ASP A 237 14.78 -26.58 10.69
N VAL A 238 15.46 -27.30 9.81
CA VAL A 238 16.92 -27.25 9.65
C VAL A 238 17.26 -26.74 8.26
N ILE A 239 17.93 -25.59 8.19
CA ILE A 239 18.29 -24.92 6.94
C ILE A 239 19.77 -25.12 6.61
N PRO A 240 20.20 -24.96 5.35
CA PRO A 240 21.62 -24.99 5.00
C PRO A 240 22.42 -23.93 5.76
N VAL A 241 23.71 -24.20 6.01
CA VAL A 241 24.63 -23.20 6.59
C VAL A 241 24.65 -21.96 5.70
N ARG A 242 24.35 -20.80 6.28
CA ARG A 242 24.20 -19.54 5.52
C ARG A 242 25.49 -18.74 5.47
N VAL A 243 26.48 -19.07 6.28
CA VAL A 243 27.80 -18.45 6.33
C VAL A 243 28.89 -19.50 6.22
N LYS A 244 29.75 -19.38 5.22
CA LYS A 244 30.91 -20.24 5.04
C LYS A 244 32.14 -19.74 5.79
N THR A 245 32.34 -18.43 5.83
CA THR A 245 33.55 -17.83 6.44
C THR A 245 33.20 -16.60 7.27
N TRP A 246 33.52 -16.62 8.56
CA TRP A 246 33.32 -15.50 9.46
C TRP A 246 34.47 -14.47 9.36
N LYS A 247 34.11 -13.18 9.38
CA LYS A 247 35.03 -12.03 9.35
C LYS A 247 34.56 -11.01 10.39
N ASN A 248 35.25 -10.97 11.54
CA ASN A 248 34.88 -10.10 12.66
C ASN A 248 36.00 -9.16 13.09
N ASP A 249 37.22 -9.37 12.58
CA ASP A 249 38.38 -8.56 12.91
C ASP A 249 38.52 -7.36 11.95
N SER A 250 39.12 -6.29 12.46
CA SER A 250 39.49 -5.13 11.64
C SER A 250 40.50 -5.52 10.55
N VAL A 251 40.38 -4.89 9.38
CA VAL A 251 41.27 -5.12 8.25
C VAL A 251 42.53 -4.27 8.42
N THR A 252 43.68 -4.95 8.49
CA THR A 252 45.02 -4.34 8.48
C THR A 252 45.82 -4.86 7.29
N GLY A 253 46.50 -3.98 6.57
CA GLY A 253 47.18 -4.32 5.31
C GLY A 253 46.20 -4.60 4.16
N ASN A 254 46.63 -5.40 3.19
CA ASN A 254 45.83 -5.70 2.00
C ASN A 254 45.14 -7.07 2.11
N ILE A 255 43.82 -7.06 2.25
CA ILE A 255 43.00 -8.27 2.40
C ILE A 255 42.03 -8.38 1.22
N THR A 256 41.85 -9.60 0.70
CA THR A 256 40.88 -9.90 -0.35
C THR A 256 39.88 -10.96 0.11
N TRP A 257 38.59 -10.68 -0.09
CA TRP A 257 37.49 -11.64 0.06
C TRP A 257 37.11 -12.17 -1.32
N MET A 258 37.22 -13.49 -1.47
CA MET A 258 37.03 -14.20 -2.74
C MET A 258 35.66 -14.89 -2.74
N ALA A 259 35.01 -14.98 -3.91
CA ALA A 259 33.73 -15.70 -4.03
C ALA A 259 33.81 -17.15 -3.53
N SER A 260 34.97 -17.81 -3.57
CA SER A 260 35.18 -19.16 -3.03
C SER A 260 35.01 -19.26 -1.51
N GLY A 261 35.15 -18.15 -0.77
CA GLY A 261 34.88 -18.05 0.67
C GLY A 261 33.47 -17.53 1.01
N SER A 262 32.70 -17.14 -0.01
CA SER A 262 31.30 -16.70 0.12
C SER A 262 30.38 -17.86 0.53
N PRO A 263 29.29 -17.63 1.28
CA PRO A 263 28.93 -16.35 1.91
C PRO A 263 29.83 -16.03 3.12
N TYR A 264 30.25 -14.78 3.23
CA TYR A 264 30.94 -14.26 4.41
C TYR A 264 29.94 -13.81 5.47
N GLY A 265 30.23 -14.05 6.74
CA GLY A 265 29.43 -13.56 7.87
C GLY A 265 30.19 -12.53 8.67
N VAL A 266 29.52 -11.44 9.03
CA VAL A 266 30.08 -10.33 9.83
C VAL A 266 29.20 -10.12 11.05
N CYS A 267 29.71 -10.47 12.22
CA CYS A 267 29.03 -10.39 13.52
C CYS A 267 29.71 -9.40 14.49
N GLY A 268 30.67 -8.63 14.00
CA GLY A 268 31.30 -7.50 14.68
C GLY A 268 31.50 -6.33 13.71
N ASN A 269 31.71 -5.12 14.24
CA ASN A 269 32.01 -3.97 13.37
C ASN A 269 33.42 -4.10 12.80
N ILE A 270 33.52 -4.17 11.47
CA ILE A 270 34.80 -4.24 10.77
C ILE A 270 35.28 -2.82 10.51
N THR A 271 36.50 -2.49 10.91
CA THR A 271 37.15 -1.26 10.45
C THR A 271 38.23 -1.60 9.43
N VAL A 272 38.17 -1.01 8.23
CA VAL A 272 39.29 -0.96 7.30
C VAL A 272 40.21 0.15 7.78
N GLN A 273 41.33 -0.22 8.38
CA GLN A 273 42.24 0.74 9.02
C GLN A 273 42.91 1.66 7.99
N HIS A 274 43.38 2.80 8.46
CA HIS A 274 44.15 3.74 7.63
C HIS A 274 45.37 3.06 6.99
N GLY A 275 45.62 3.36 5.70
CA GLY A 275 46.65 2.72 4.89
C GLY A 275 46.40 1.24 4.55
N SER A 276 45.26 0.67 4.95
CA SER A 276 44.86 -0.71 4.64
C SER A 276 43.86 -0.75 3.49
N ARG A 277 43.73 -1.90 2.84
CA ARG A 277 42.80 -2.11 1.72
C ARG A 277 42.00 -3.39 1.91
N LEU A 278 40.68 -3.27 1.82
CA LEU A 278 39.78 -4.40 1.67
C LEU A 278 39.30 -4.49 0.22
N THR A 279 39.48 -5.63 -0.42
CA THR A 279 38.94 -5.92 -1.75
C THR A 279 37.93 -7.05 -1.67
N ILE A 280 36.69 -6.81 -2.08
CA ILE A 280 35.64 -7.83 -2.17
C ILE A 280 35.42 -8.13 -3.65
N LYS A 281 35.58 -9.40 -4.05
CA LYS A 281 35.51 -9.80 -5.46
C LYS A 281 34.06 -10.05 -5.94
N PRO A 282 33.80 -9.94 -7.26
CA PRO A 282 32.49 -10.25 -7.87
C PRO A 282 31.88 -11.58 -7.40
N GLY A 283 30.56 -11.63 -7.27
CA GLY A 283 29.81 -12.82 -6.85
C GLY A 283 29.91 -13.15 -5.35
N THR A 284 30.54 -12.27 -4.57
CA THR A 284 30.64 -12.44 -3.11
C THR A 284 29.37 -11.96 -2.42
N VAL A 285 28.85 -12.78 -1.50
CA VAL A 285 27.75 -12.45 -0.59
C VAL A 285 28.33 -12.22 0.80
N VAL A 286 27.99 -11.10 1.42
CA VAL A 286 28.35 -10.74 2.80
C VAL A 286 27.08 -10.57 3.61
N LYS A 287 26.94 -11.34 4.69
CA LYS A 287 25.80 -11.35 5.59
C LYS A 287 26.17 -10.72 6.93
N PHE A 288 25.46 -9.66 7.31
CA PHE A 288 25.71 -8.91 8.52
C PHE A 288 24.73 -9.30 9.63
N CYS A 289 25.26 -9.61 10.81
CA CYS A 289 24.44 -9.80 12.00
C CYS A 289 23.83 -8.48 12.47
N PRO A 290 22.79 -8.53 13.33
CA PRO A 290 22.15 -7.35 13.87
C PRO A 290 23.15 -6.28 14.37
N ASP A 291 22.94 -5.03 13.98
CA ASP A 291 23.72 -3.85 14.41
C ASP A 291 25.23 -3.87 14.09
N THR A 292 25.63 -4.60 13.06
CA THR A 292 27.02 -4.63 12.55
C THR A 292 27.17 -3.91 11.22
N GLY A 293 28.40 -3.54 10.85
CA GLY A 293 28.69 -2.86 9.59
C GLY A 293 30.18 -2.76 9.30
N ILE A 294 30.52 -2.01 8.25
CA ILE A 294 31.91 -1.73 7.86
C ILE A 294 32.18 -0.23 8.00
N THR A 295 33.23 0.14 8.72
CA THR A 295 33.78 1.50 8.76
C THR A 295 35.07 1.55 7.93
N VAL A 296 35.16 2.47 6.99
CA VAL A 296 36.27 2.60 6.05
C VAL A 296 37.08 3.84 6.42
N ARG A 297 38.28 3.63 6.95
CA ARG A 297 39.32 4.66 7.20
C ARG A 297 40.53 4.48 6.26
N GLY A 298 40.45 3.54 5.33
CA GLY A 298 41.46 3.19 4.33
C GLY A 298 40.80 3.04 2.95
N ALA A 299 41.17 2.04 2.17
CA ALA A 299 40.55 1.79 0.85
C ALA A 299 39.56 0.60 0.88
N LEU A 300 38.36 0.79 0.34
CA LEU A 300 37.40 -0.29 0.09
C LEU A 300 37.11 -0.43 -1.40
N VAL A 301 37.43 -1.60 -1.96
CA VAL A 301 37.17 -1.92 -3.37
C VAL A 301 36.11 -3.01 -3.46
N MET A 302 34.95 -2.63 -3.96
CA MET A 302 33.84 -3.52 -4.32
C MET A 302 33.51 -3.28 -5.78
N GLU A 303 34.20 -4.00 -6.67
CA GLU A 303 34.00 -3.89 -8.11
C GLU A 303 33.38 -5.19 -8.62
N GLY A 304 32.04 -5.24 -8.58
CA GLY A 304 31.23 -6.34 -9.09
C GLY A 304 31.11 -6.32 -10.62
N LEU A 305 30.37 -7.28 -11.15
CA LEU A 305 30.03 -7.36 -12.58
C LEU A 305 28.52 -7.41 -12.75
N ARG A 306 27.99 -6.94 -13.89
CA ARG A 306 26.54 -6.94 -14.20
C ARG A 306 25.82 -8.28 -13.98
N ASN A 307 26.51 -9.40 -14.20
CA ASN A 307 26.00 -10.76 -14.02
C ASN A 307 26.56 -11.47 -12.77
N SER A 308 27.32 -10.75 -11.95
CA SER A 308 28.00 -11.27 -10.77
C SER A 308 28.23 -10.13 -9.77
N ASN A 309 27.13 -9.55 -9.30
CA ASN A 309 27.15 -8.47 -8.33
C ASN A 309 27.77 -8.93 -7.01
N ILE A 310 28.24 -7.96 -6.21
CA ILE A 310 28.56 -8.18 -4.80
C ILE A 310 27.28 -7.90 -4.00
N THR A 311 26.91 -8.77 -3.07
CA THR A 311 25.70 -8.63 -2.26
C THR A 311 26.04 -8.41 -0.80
N LEU A 312 25.57 -7.32 -0.21
CA LEU A 312 25.61 -7.00 1.20
C LEU A 312 24.18 -7.12 1.77
N THR A 313 23.95 -8.02 2.72
CA THR A 313 22.59 -8.33 3.17
C THR A 313 22.56 -8.80 4.62
N SER A 314 21.36 -9.00 5.18
CA SER A 314 21.18 -9.44 6.55
C SER A 314 21.55 -10.92 6.76
N TYR A 315 22.11 -11.21 7.94
CA TYR A 315 22.21 -12.57 8.48
C TYR A 315 20.94 -13.00 9.23
N SER A 316 20.06 -12.08 9.64
CA SER A 316 18.77 -12.43 10.27
C SER A 316 17.86 -13.17 9.29
N TYR A 317 17.03 -14.07 9.81
CA TYR A 317 16.03 -14.79 9.04
C TYR A 317 14.72 -14.92 9.85
N PRO A 318 13.58 -14.46 9.33
CA PRO A 318 13.46 -13.65 8.11
C PRO A 318 14.20 -12.30 8.23
N SER A 319 14.71 -11.80 7.12
CA SER A 319 15.44 -10.52 7.10
C SER A 319 14.46 -9.34 7.26
N SER A 320 14.86 -8.34 8.03
CA SER A 320 14.06 -7.17 8.37
C SER A 320 14.82 -5.89 8.06
N ARG A 321 14.08 -4.84 7.68
CA ARG A 321 14.68 -3.52 7.42
C ARG A 321 15.48 -3.02 8.63
N GLY A 322 16.69 -2.55 8.42
CA GLY A 322 17.53 -2.02 9.49
C GLY A 322 18.29 -3.06 10.30
N ASP A 323 18.34 -4.32 9.86
CA ASP A 323 19.08 -5.39 10.54
C ASP A 323 20.55 -5.02 10.72
N TRP A 324 21.20 -4.39 9.74
CA TRP A 324 22.62 -4.06 9.82
C TRP A 324 22.90 -2.59 9.51
N LYS A 325 23.99 -2.05 10.05
CA LYS A 325 24.25 -0.60 10.06
C LYS A 325 24.52 0.00 8.68
N GLY A 326 25.24 -0.72 7.84
CA GLY A 326 25.73 -0.18 6.57
C GLY A 326 27.23 -0.23 6.38
N VAL A 327 27.67 0.44 5.32
CA VAL A 327 29.07 0.77 5.05
C VAL A 327 29.25 2.28 5.21
N THR A 328 30.15 2.69 6.09
CA THR A 328 30.47 4.10 6.34
C THR A 328 31.89 4.41 5.88
N PHE A 329 32.03 5.38 4.99
CA PHE A 329 33.29 6.02 4.63
C PHE A 329 33.49 7.23 5.53
N GLU A 330 34.58 7.23 6.29
CA GLU A 330 34.97 8.35 7.15
C GLU A 330 35.98 9.26 6.41
N ASP A 331 36.23 10.44 6.94
CA ASP A 331 37.14 11.46 6.36
C ASP A 331 38.55 10.93 6.05
N GLU A 332 39.02 9.94 6.80
CA GLU A 332 40.35 9.34 6.56
C GLU A 332 40.36 8.30 5.42
N SER A 333 39.25 8.04 4.75
CA SER A 333 39.18 7.04 3.69
C SER A 333 40.00 7.45 2.46
N ASP A 334 40.58 6.45 1.78
CA ASP A 334 41.27 6.67 0.51
C ASP A 334 40.23 6.66 -0.61
N ASP A 335 39.69 7.85 -0.88
CA ASP A 335 38.62 8.10 -1.84
C ASP A 335 38.97 7.62 -3.25
N ILE A 336 40.17 7.96 -3.73
CA ILE A 336 40.65 7.63 -5.08
C ILE A 336 40.70 6.11 -5.28
N SER A 337 41.12 5.39 -4.24
CA SER A 337 41.18 3.94 -4.27
C SER A 337 39.86 3.25 -3.98
N SER A 338 38.85 3.97 -3.48
CA SER A 338 37.61 3.38 -3.00
C SER A 338 36.54 3.37 -4.08
N ILE A 339 36.01 2.18 -4.35
CA ILE A 339 35.09 1.91 -5.46
C ILE A 339 33.92 1.06 -4.95
N VAL A 340 32.70 1.49 -5.26
CA VAL A 340 31.45 0.75 -5.06
C VAL A 340 30.75 0.66 -6.42
N ASN A 341 30.92 -0.47 -7.11
CA ASN A 341 30.39 -0.70 -8.45
C ASN A 341 29.72 -2.07 -8.57
N TYR A 342 28.51 -2.14 -9.15
CA TYR A 342 27.72 -3.38 -9.26
C TYR A 342 27.53 -4.08 -7.90
N VAL A 343 27.09 -3.30 -6.91
CA VAL A 343 26.82 -3.74 -5.54
C VAL A 343 25.32 -3.73 -5.28
N ILE A 344 24.83 -4.79 -4.62
CA ILE A 344 23.48 -4.91 -4.09
C ILE A 344 23.58 -4.78 -2.57
N ALA A 345 22.82 -3.87 -1.96
CA ALA A 345 22.74 -3.72 -0.51
C ALA A 345 21.29 -3.78 -0.04
N GLU A 346 20.97 -4.68 0.88
CA GLU A 346 19.59 -4.95 1.29
C GLU A 346 19.44 -4.95 2.81
N TYR A 347 18.32 -4.46 3.31
CA TYR A 347 17.94 -4.54 4.73
C TYR A 347 18.86 -3.76 5.69
N SER A 348 19.59 -2.77 5.19
CA SER A 348 20.45 -1.89 5.99
C SER A 348 19.67 -0.86 6.81
N GLN A 349 20.35 -0.19 7.75
CA GLN A 349 19.89 1.07 8.34
C GLN A 349 20.14 2.18 7.33
N GLN A 350 21.42 2.42 7.03
CA GLN A 350 21.89 3.17 5.86
C GLN A 350 22.75 2.25 5.01
N ALA A 351 22.53 2.11 3.70
CA ALA A 351 23.39 1.20 2.93
C ALA A 351 24.82 1.75 2.80
N PHE A 352 24.94 3.02 2.41
CA PHE A 352 26.21 3.73 2.29
C PHE A 352 26.14 5.10 2.93
N VAL A 353 27.12 5.42 3.77
CA VAL A 353 27.26 6.74 4.41
C VAL A 353 28.62 7.30 4.05
N LEU A 354 28.64 8.45 3.39
CA LEU A 354 29.84 9.16 2.94
C LEU A 354 30.01 10.40 3.82
N LYS A 355 31.01 10.42 4.69
CA LYS A 355 31.31 11.55 5.57
C LYS A 355 32.65 12.14 5.19
N SER A 356 32.66 13.39 4.75
CA SER A 356 33.84 14.08 4.22
C SER A 356 34.67 13.18 3.28
N SER A 357 33.99 12.39 2.45
CA SER A 357 34.61 11.37 1.61
C SER A 357 33.92 11.27 0.26
N SER A 358 34.72 11.09 -0.77
CA SER A 358 34.32 11.13 -2.17
C SER A 358 34.67 9.85 -2.95
N PRO A 359 34.27 8.65 -2.48
CA PRO A 359 34.54 7.42 -3.21
C PRO A 359 33.75 7.36 -4.52
N THR A 360 34.21 6.54 -5.46
CA THR A 360 33.49 6.30 -6.71
C THR A 360 32.33 5.34 -6.48
N VAL A 361 31.08 5.80 -6.68
CA VAL A 361 29.86 4.99 -6.48
C VAL A 361 29.01 4.95 -7.75
N LEU A 362 28.86 3.77 -8.34
CA LEU A 362 28.11 3.57 -9.58
C LEU A 362 27.38 2.23 -9.64
N SER A 363 26.28 2.16 -10.40
CA SER A 363 25.56 0.89 -10.64
C SER A 363 25.23 0.13 -9.35
N VAL A 364 24.66 0.83 -8.36
CA VAL A 364 24.34 0.30 -7.04
C VAL A 364 22.84 0.09 -6.91
N SER A 365 22.42 -1.06 -6.41
CA SER A 365 21.02 -1.35 -6.09
C SER A 365 20.83 -1.48 -4.57
N ILE A 366 19.96 -0.67 -3.99
CA ILE A 366 19.68 -0.65 -2.55
C ILE A 366 18.20 -0.92 -2.31
N SER A 367 17.88 -1.78 -1.35
CA SER A 367 16.48 -2.00 -0.96
C SER A 367 16.27 -2.14 0.54
N ASN A 368 15.06 -1.83 1.00
CA ASN A 368 14.60 -2.09 2.37
C ASN A 368 15.46 -1.41 3.46
N SER A 369 15.98 -0.22 3.21
CA SER A 369 16.75 0.52 4.22
C SER A 369 15.84 1.23 5.23
N SER A 370 16.11 1.08 6.53
CA SER A 370 15.24 1.65 7.58
C SER A 370 15.43 3.15 7.80
N ILE A 371 16.56 3.74 7.36
CA ILE A 371 16.85 5.17 7.50
C ILE A 371 17.01 5.82 6.12
N SER A 372 18.01 5.41 5.34
CA SER A 372 18.33 5.99 4.03
C SER A 372 19.01 4.96 3.13
N GLY A 373 18.90 5.06 1.82
CA GLY A 373 19.74 4.27 0.91
C GLY A 373 21.19 4.77 0.97
N ILE A 374 21.41 6.01 0.56
CA ILE A 374 22.72 6.67 0.62
C ILE A 374 22.60 7.96 1.42
N GLU A 375 23.56 8.21 2.32
CA GLU A 375 23.73 9.51 2.97
C GLU A 375 25.08 10.13 2.61
N VAL A 376 25.06 11.43 2.30
CA VAL A 376 26.23 12.22 1.92
C VAL A 376 26.35 13.40 2.88
N TRP A 377 27.47 13.48 3.59
CA TRP A 377 27.70 14.48 4.62
C TRP A 377 29.01 15.19 4.33
N GLN A 378 28.98 16.51 4.15
CA GLN A 378 30.18 17.34 3.94
C GLN A 378 31.10 16.82 2.82
N SER A 379 30.51 16.26 1.75
CA SER A 379 31.26 15.57 0.69
C SER A 379 30.92 16.11 -0.70
N GLU A 380 31.79 15.86 -1.68
CA GLU A 380 31.57 16.15 -3.11
C GLU A 380 31.54 14.84 -3.88
N VAL A 381 30.37 14.40 -4.35
CA VAL A 381 30.19 13.04 -4.87
C VAL A 381 29.42 13.01 -6.19
N LEU A 382 29.89 12.16 -7.10
CA LEU A 382 29.16 11.74 -8.28
C LEU A 382 28.55 10.37 -8.03
N LEU A 383 27.23 10.29 -8.04
CA LEU A 383 26.45 9.07 -7.98
C LEU A 383 25.81 8.82 -9.35
N SER A 384 26.08 7.66 -9.95
CA SER A 384 25.54 7.31 -11.27
C SER A 384 24.88 5.94 -11.28
N ALA A 385 23.72 5.83 -11.93
CA ALA A 385 22.99 4.56 -12.04
C ALA A 385 22.72 3.91 -10.68
N VAL A 386 22.31 4.72 -9.70
CA VAL A 386 21.89 4.24 -8.38
C VAL A 386 20.39 3.91 -8.44
N ASN A 387 20.02 2.73 -7.96
CA ASN A 387 18.63 2.33 -7.77
C ASN A 387 18.35 2.16 -6.28
N VAL A 388 17.40 2.92 -5.72
CA VAL A 388 16.96 2.76 -4.32
C VAL A 388 15.48 2.44 -4.26
N THR A 389 15.13 1.32 -3.64
CA THR A 389 13.74 0.86 -3.51
C THR A 389 13.30 0.65 -2.07
N ASP A 390 12.01 0.84 -1.79
CA ASP A 390 11.34 0.39 -0.55
C ASP A 390 12.05 0.81 0.74
N SER A 391 12.66 2.00 0.74
CA SER A 391 13.49 2.51 1.83
C SER A 391 12.87 3.75 2.47
N LYS A 392 13.26 4.11 3.69
CA LYS A 392 12.73 5.33 4.30
C LYS A 392 13.11 6.57 3.48
N ARG A 393 14.40 6.79 3.22
CA ARG A 393 14.85 7.80 2.25
C ARG A 393 15.61 7.12 1.12
N GLY A 394 15.50 7.65 -0.10
CA GLY A 394 16.38 7.22 -1.18
C GLY A 394 17.80 7.71 -0.96
N ILE A 395 18.01 9.01 -1.15
CA ILE A 395 19.30 9.68 -0.98
C ILE A 395 19.12 10.94 -0.12
N TYR A 396 19.98 11.13 0.87
CA TYR A 396 20.01 12.32 1.72
C TYR A 396 21.40 12.96 1.67
N ALA A 397 21.48 14.22 1.27
CA ALA A 397 22.72 14.99 1.27
C ALA A 397 22.62 16.19 2.23
N LEU A 398 23.62 16.36 3.09
CA LEU A 398 23.74 17.49 4.00
C LEU A 398 25.10 18.19 3.83
N ASN A 399 25.09 19.52 3.72
CA ASN A 399 26.30 20.34 3.57
C ASN A 399 27.25 19.85 2.46
N SER A 400 26.70 19.35 1.35
CA SER A 400 27.44 18.57 0.35
C SER A 400 27.23 19.11 -1.07
N THR A 401 28.06 18.63 -2.01
CA THR A 401 27.80 18.73 -3.44
C THR A 401 27.49 17.34 -3.98
N LEU A 402 26.27 17.12 -4.47
CA LEU A 402 25.82 15.86 -5.01
C LEU A 402 25.47 16.00 -6.49
N ASP A 403 26.27 15.37 -7.34
CA ASP A 403 25.91 15.11 -8.73
C ASP A 403 25.26 13.71 -8.82
N LEU A 404 23.96 13.67 -9.09
CA LEU A 404 23.20 12.42 -9.22
C LEU A 404 22.71 12.30 -10.66
N VAL A 405 23.15 11.24 -11.34
CA VAL A 405 22.90 11.05 -12.77
C VAL A 405 22.32 9.68 -13.08
N ASN A 406 21.35 9.61 -14.00
CA ASN A 406 20.79 8.36 -14.54
C ASN A 406 20.33 7.36 -13.47
N SER A 407 19.78 7.85 -12.36
CA SER A 407 19.42 7.06 -11.18
C SER A 407 17.90 6.93 -11.01
N GLU A 408 17.45 5.87 -10.35
CA GLU A 408 16.03 5.59 -10.11
C GLU A 408 15.77 5.43 -8.61
N ILE A 409 14.83 6.20 -8.07
CA ILE A 409 14.46 6.13 -6.66
C ILE A 409 12.95 5.93 -6.57
N ILE A 410 12.56 4.78 -6.01
CA ILE A 410 11.20 4.26 -6.12
C ILE A 410 10.65 3.74 -4.78
N ARG A 411 9.37 4.01 -4.51
CA ARG A 411 8.66 3.51 -3.30
C ARG A 411 9.39 3.81 -1.98
N CYS A 412 10.14 4.91 -1.93
CA CYS A 412 10.71 5.41 -0.69
C CYS A 412 9.72 6.36 0.02
N GLU A 413 9.96 6.76 1.26
CA GLU A 413 9.17 7.85 1.87
C GLU A 413 9.47 9.15 1.13
N ASP A 414 10.75 9.55 1.12
CA ASP A 414 11.27 10.66 0.32
C ASP A 414 12.31 10.13 -0.69
N GLY A 415 12.26 10.63 -1.92
CA GLY A 415 13.17 10.22 -3.00
C GLY A 415 14.59 10.75 -2.79
N VAL A 416 14.83 12.02 -3.13
CA VAL A 416 16.09 12.71 -2.84
C VAL A 416 15.84 13.95 -1.98
N ILE A 417 16.73 14.16 -1.01
CA ILE A 417 16.74 15.34 -0.15
C ILE A 417 18.12 15.99 -0.25
N LEU A 418 18.15 17.26 -0.65
CA LEU A 418 19.31 18.13 -0.52
C LEU A 418 19.03 19.13 0.59
N GLU A 419 19.85 19.11 1.63
CA GLU A 419 19.79 20.05 2.74
C GLU A 419 21.12 20.80 2.84
N ASP A 420 21.08 22.13 2.73
CA ASP A 420 22.30 22.95 2.65
C ASP A 420 23.30 22.40 1.60
N SER A 421 22.78 21.85 0.49
CA SER A 421 23.56 21.04 -0.45
C SER A 421 23.26 21.41 -1.90
N ASN A 422 24.29 21.45 -2.73
CA ASN A 422 24.19 21.81 -4.15
C ASN A 422 24.55 20.65 -5.06
N GLY A 423 24.66 20.91 -6.36
CA GLY A 423 25.06 19.93 -7.38
C GLY A 423 24.03 19.79 -8.49
N THR A 424 24.20 18.75 -9.29
CA THR A 424 23.37 18.49 -10.48
C THR A 424 22.54 17.23 -10.30
N LEU A 425 21.23 17.35 -10.47
CA LEU A 425 20.33 16.21 -10.55
C LEU A 425 19.89 16.06 -12.01
N GLU A 426 20.45 15.09 -12.72
CA GLU A 426 20.24 14.92 -14.17
C GLU A 426 19.80 13.52 -14.61
N GLY A 427 18.76 13.44 -15.45
CA GLY A 427 18.38 12.18 -16.10
C GLY A 427 17.85 11.13 -15.12
N ASN A 428 17.39 11.54 -13.93
CA ASN A 428 16.93 10.63 -12.90
C ASN A 428 15.43 10.43 -12.95
N TRP A 429 14.98 9.34 -12.33
CA TRP A 429 13.58 9.02 -12.13
C TRP A 429 13.23 8.90 -10.65
N PHE A 430 12.46 9.85 -10.13
CA PHE A 430 11.94 9.83 -8.76
C PHE A 430 10.45 9.54 -8.78
N HIS A 431 10.04 8.32 -8.40
CA HIS A 431 8.63 7.95 -8.54
C HIS A 431 8.05 7.02 -7.50
N ARG A 432 6.72 7.07 -7.37
CA ARG A 432 5.94 6.24 -6.44
C ARG A 432 6.40 6.39 -4.98
N ASN A 433 7.06 7.49 -4.63
CA ASN A 433 7.46 7.77 -3.26
C ASN A 433 6.24 8.19 -2.43
N LEU A 434 6.22 7.80 -1.16
CA LEU A 434 5.08 7.97 -0.26
C LEU A 434 4.87 9.42 0.19
N ASN A 435 5.89 10.26 0.05
CA ASN A 435 5.82 11.67 0.37
C ASN A 435 6.33 12.52 -0.81
N ARG A 436 7.64 12.78 -0.90
CA ARG A 436 8.22 13.68 -1.91
C ARG A 436 9.10 12.95 -2.90
N GLY A 437 9.07 13.36 -4.16
CA GLY A 437 10.08 12.94 -5.14
C GLY A 437 11.43 13.59 -4.86
N MET A 438 11.42 14.93 -4.79
CA MET A 438 12.60 15.75 -4.53
C MET A 438 12.29 16.81 -3.46
N TRP A 439 13.20 16.98 -2.50
CA TRP A 439 13.14 18.03 -1.49
C TRP A 439 14.44 18.80 -1.44
N LEU A 440 14.40 20.07 -1.84
CA LEU A 440 15.53 20.96 -1.95
C LEU A 440 15.39 22.03 -0.86
N VAL A 441 16.28 22.02 0.12
CA VAL A 441 16.18 22.84 1.33
C VAL A 441 17.46 23.65 1.51
N ARG A 442 17.35 24.99 1.54
CA ARG A 442 18.52 25.88 1.66
C ARG A 442 19.61 25.56 0.63
N SER A 443 19.19 25.30 -0.59
CA SER A 443 20.01 24.71 -1.65
C SER A 443 19.87 25.48 -2.97
N SER A 444 20.87 25.41 -3.83
CA SER A 444 20.93 26.05 -5.17
C SER A 444 21.33 25.06 -6.27
N PRO A 445 20.60 23.94 -6.48
CA PRO A 445 20.98 22.92 -7.44
C PRO A 445 20.53 23.24 -8.87
N LEU A 446 21.16 22.55 -9.83
CA LEU A 446 20.67 22.39 -11.19
C LEU A 446 19.86 21.09 -11.29
N VAL A 447 18.58 21.16 -11.65
CA VAL A 447 17.71 20.01 -11.84
C VAL A 447 17.27 19.93 -13.28
N ARG A 448 17.75 18.92 -14.03
CA ARG A 448 17.45 18.85 -15.47
C ARG A 448 17.16 17.46 -16.02
N ASN A 449 16.32 17.38 -17.04
CA ASN A 449 16.02 16.14 -17.75
C ASN A 449 15.53 14.99 -16.83
N ASN A 450 14.93 15.30 -15.68
CA ASN A 450 14.43 14.28 -14.76
C ASN A 450 12.96 13.96 -15.02
N MET A 451 12.56 12.76 -14.63
CA MET A 451 11.17 12.36 -14.51
C MET A 451 10.80 12.26 -13.02
N VAL A 452 9.87 13.08 -12.56
CA VAL A 452 9.42 13.16 -11.17
C VAL A 452 7.92 12.91 -11.13
N THR A 453 7.53 11.64 -10.99
CA THR A 453 6.15 11.22 -11.25
C THR A 453 5.57 10.32 -10.18
N PHE A 454 4.25 10.33 -9.98
CA PHE A 454 3.54 9.41 -9.08
C PHE A 454 3.97 9.51 -7.60
N ASN A 455 4.53 10.64 -7.17
CA ASN A 455 4.88 10.85 -5.76
C ASN A 455 3.63 11.31 -5.00
N MET A 456 3.29 10.65 -3.90
CA MET A 456 1.95 10.77 -3.30
C MET A 456 1.63 12.20 -2.83
N ASN A 457 2.59 12.89 -2.22
CA ASN A 457 2.36 14.23 -1.67
C ASN A 457 2.94 15.33 -2.57
N ARG A 458 4.25 15.35 -2.82
CA ARG A 458 4.85 16.37 -3.69
C ARG A 458 5.80 15.78 -4.73
N GLY A 459 5.78 16.33 -5.93
CA GLY A 459 6.78 16.01 -6.96
C GLY A 459 8.11 16.63 -6.57
N VAL A 460 8.23 17.94 -6.78
CA VAL A 460 9.40 18.73 -6.39
C VAL A 460 9.00 19.78 -5.36
N ARG A 461 9.74 19.81 -4.24
CA ARG A 461 9.58 20.77 -3.16
C ARG A 461 10.85 21.59 -3.01
N VAL A 462 10.73 22.91 -3.18
CA VAL A 462 11.82 23.88 -2.98
C VAL A 462 11.51 24.72 -1.74
N GLU A 463 12.46 24.81 -0.82
CA GLU A 463 12.23 25.41 0.49
C GLU A 463 13.44 26.21 0.95
N ASN A 464 13.21 27.47 1.37
CA ASN A 464 14.27 28.37 1.87
C ASN A 464 15.50 28.43 0.95
N SER A 465 15.30 28.29 -0.36
CA SER A 465 16.34 28.08 -1.37
C SER A 465 16.46 29.29 -2.29
N HIS A 466 17.61 29.44 -2.96
CA HIS A 466 17.85 30.52 -3.92
C HIS A 466 18.63 30.01 -5.12
N ASP A 467 18.59 30.74 -6.24
CA ASP A 467 19.32 30.43 -7.49
C ASP A 467 19.09 29.00 -8.01
N VAL A 468 17.85 28.51 -7.92
CA VAL A 468 17.49 27.15 -8.35
C VAL A 468 17.06 27.16 -9.81
N LEU A 469 17.72 26.35 -10.65
CA LEU A 469 17.36 26.14 -12.04
C LEU A 469 16.77 24.75 -12.25
N ILE A 470 15.53 24.71 -12.74
CA ILE A 470 14.80 23.47 -13.02
C ILE A 470 14.43 23.49 -14.51
N GLU A 471 15.13 22.71 -15.34
CA GLU A 471 14.94 22.73 -16.79
C GLU A 471 14.61 21.38 -17.42
N ARG A 472 13.70 21.35 -18.40
CA ARG A 472 13.41 20.15 -19.22
C ARG A 472 13.01 18.92 -18.41
N ASN A 473 12.33 19.10 -17.28
CA ASN A 473 11.85 18.00 -16.46
C ASN A 473 10.40 17.64 -16.80
N THR A 474 10.05 16.36 -16.63
CA THR A 474 8.66 15.90 -16.62
C THR A 474 8.24 15.68 -15.17
N ILE A 475 7.34 16.51 -14.66
CA ILE A 475 6.89 16.49 -13.28
C ILE A 475 5.37 16.29 -13.27
N GLY A 476 4.87 15.29 -12.55
CA GLY A 476 3.43 15.05 -12.55
C GLY A 476 2.91 13.98 -11.61
N TRP A 477 1.60 13.77 -11.61
CA TRP A 477 0.94 12.73 -10.83
C TRP A 477 1.28 12.80 -9.33
N SER A 478 1.28 14.03 -8.79
CA SER A 478 1.49 14.31 -7.37
C SER A 478 0.41 15.23 -6.84
N ASN A 479 0.15 15.20 -5.53
CA ASN A 479 -0.84 16.10 -4.95
C ASN A 479 -0.48 17.58 -5.18
N PHE A 480 0.79 17.92 -4.93
CA PHE A 480 1.43 19.14 -5.41
C PHE A 480 2.55 18.78 -6.37
N THR A 481 2.41 19.13 -7.64
CA THR A 481 3.39 18.72 -8.66
C THR A 481 4.72 19.44 -8.45
N PHE A 482 4.68 20.76 -8.36
CA PHE A 482 5.78 21.61 -7.95
C PHE A 482 5.33 22.56 -6.84
N ASP A 483 6.17 22.75 -5.83
CA ASP A 483 5.87 23.62 -4.71
C ASP A 483 7.11 24.33 -4.17
N SER A 484 7.01 25.65 -4.03
CA SER A 484 8.06 26.51 -3.49
C SER A 484 7.58 27.25 -2.24
N PHE A 485 8.45 27.37 -1.24
CA PHE A 485 8.20 28.15 -0.03
C PHE A 485 9.42 28.94 0.40
N GLN A 486 9.23 30.23 0.71
CA GLN A 486 10.28 31.11 1.24
C GLN A 486 11.55 31.09 0.40
N SER A 487 11.43 30.99 -0.92
CA SER A 487 12.56 30.81 -1.83
C SER A 487 12.64 31.95 -2.85
N THR A 488 13.84 32.27 -3.32
CA THR A 488 14.06 33.37 -4.27
C THR A 488 14.79 32.91 -5.52
N ASP A 489 14.77 33.72 -6.58
CA ASP A 489 15.64 33.52 -7.76
C ASP A 489 15.45 32.12 -8.38
N LEU A 490 14.20 31.74 -8.61
CA LEU A 490 13.83 30.43 -9.15
C LEU A 490 13.55 30.52 -10.64
N THR A 491 14.16 29.65 -11.44
CA THR A 491 13.86 29.54 -12.87
C THR A 491 13.37 28.14 -13.21
N LEU A 492 12.14 28.05 -13.72
CA LEU A 492 11.55 26.83 -14.26
C LEU A 492 11.44 26.99 -15.77
N SER A 493 12.30 26.33 -16.54
CA SER A 493 12.39 26.48 -18.00
C SER A 493 12.09 25.17 -18.73
N ASP A 494 11.31 25.23 -19.81
CA ASP A 494 11.02 24.07 -20.69
C ASP A 494 10.46 22.82 -19.95
N ASN A 495 9.73 22.98 -18.85
CA ASN A 495 9.21 21.84 -18.08
C ASN A 495 7.83 21.41 -18.56
N SER A 496 7.55 20.10 -18.46
CA SER A 496 6.21 19.53 -18.61
C SER A 496 5.65 19.19 -17.24
N ILE A 497 4.65 19.95 -16.79
CA ILE A 497 4.03 19.85 -15.47
C ILE A 497 2.58 19.44 -15.65
N SER A 498 2.21 18.25 -15.18
CA SER A 498 0.90 17.70 -15.53
C SER A 498 0.29 16.83 -14.43
N ASN A 499 -1.03 16.64 -14.50
CA ASN A 499 -1.75 15.64 -13.69
C ASN A 499 -1.56 15.84 -12.17
N GLY A 500 -1.51 17.08 -11.69
CA GLY A 500 -1.49 17.37 -10.27
C GLY A 500 -2.85 17.09 -9.64
N PHE A 501 -2.91 16.34 -8.52
CA PHE A 501 -4.21 16.02 -7.91
C PHE A 501 -4.87 17.21 -7.22
N SER A 502 -4.07 18.19 -6.76
CA SER A 502 -4.59 19.46 -6.22
C SER A 502 -4.03 20.67 -6.96
N VAL A 503 -2.69 20.76 -7.09
CA VAL A 503 -2.04 21.95 -7.65
C VAL A 503 -0.89 21.55 -8.58
N GLY A 504 -0.80 22.19 -9.73
CA GLY A 504 0.32 22.12 -10.65
C GLY A 504 1.52 22.87 -10.09
N LEU A 505 1.47 24.20 -10.07
CA LEU A 505 2.50 25.08 -9.53
C LEU A 505 2.02 25.81 -8.27
N SER A 506 2.77 25.70 -7.18
CA SER A 506 2.47 26.37 -5.91
C SER A 506 3.67 27.21 -5.45
N PHE A 507 3.43 28.48 -5.14
CA PHE A 507 4.44 29.42 -4.66
C PHE A 507 3.93 30.14 -3.42
N TRP A 508 4.70 30.06 -2.34
CA TRP A 508 4.37 30.71 -1.08
C TRP A 508 5.55 31.52 -0.57
N THR A 509 5.35 32.82 -0.35
CA THR A 509 6.44 33.75 0.03
C THR A 509 7.69 33.57 -0.84
N SER A 510 7.49 33.36 -2.15
CA SER A 510 8.58 33.14 -3.11
C SER A 510 8.65 34.30 -4.10
N THR A 511 9.84 34.87 -4.30
CA THR A 511 10.03 36.11 -5.09
C THR A 511 11.09 35.94 -6.16
N ASN A 512 11.00 36.75 -7.22
CA ASN A 512 11.88 36.62 -8.39
C ASN A 512 11.82 35.20 -8.99
N VAL A 513 10.58 34.73 -9.23
CA VAL A 513 10.33 33.44 -9.87
C VAL A 513 10.01 33.67 -11.34
N LEU A 514 10.76 33.01 -12.22
CA LEU A 514 10.50 32.94 -13.66
C LEU A 514 10.07 31.51 -14.02
N VAL A 515 8.90 31.37 -14.60
CA VAL A 515 8.44 30.14 -15.26
C VAL A 515 8.39 30.44 -16.76
N GLU A 516 9.21 29.79 -17.56
CA GLU A 516 9.31 30.07 -18.99
C GLU A 516 9.17 28.82 -19.85
N ASN A 517 8.58 28.97 -21.03
CA ASN A 517 8.42 27.91 -22.05
C ASN A 517 7.88 26.58 -21.50
N SER A 518 7.15 26.63 -20.39
CA SER A 518 6.70 25.44 -19.68
C SER A 518 5.22 25.17 -19.97
N THR A 519 4.86 23.90 -19.98
CA THR A 519 3.47 23.46 -20.16
C THR A 519 2.92 22.99 -18.81
N ILE A 520 1.80 23.56 -18.39
CA ILE A 520 1.08 23.20 -17.17
C ILE A 520 -0.32 22.74 -17.57
N SER A 521 -0.64 21.47 -17.32
CA SER A 521 -1.91 20.88 -17.75
C SER A 521 -2.52 19.94 -16.72
N SER A 522 -3.81 19.62 -16.89
CA SER A 522 -4.50 18.55 -16.17
C SER A 522 -4.39 18.62 -14.64
N SER A 523 -4.33 19.82 -14.08
CA SER A 523 -4.30 20.07 -12.63
C SER A 523 -5.50 20.95 -12.25
N PRO A 524 -6.22 20.67 -11.14
CA PRO A 524 -7.35 21.51 -10.71
C PRO A 524 -6.99 22.97 -10.41
N THR A 525 -5.71 23.25 -10.18
CA THR A 525 -5.16 24.59 -10.06
C THR A 525 -3.85 24.64 -10.85
N SER A 526 -3.79 25.46 -11.89
CA SER A 526 -2.58 25.67 -12.71
C SER A 526 -1.50 26.36 -11.87
N PHE A 527 -1.84 27.53 -11.32
CA PHE A 527 -0.98 28.33 -10.45
C PHE A 527 -1.69 28.65 -9.15
N ARG A 528 -1.00 28.42 -8.03
CA ARG A 528 -1.34 28.95 -6.71
C ARG A 528 -0.21 29.86 -6.26
N VAL A 529 -0.48 31.16 -6.14
CA VAL A 529 0.53 32.16 -5.80
C VAL A 529 0.08 32.93 -4.54
N ALA A 530 0.82 32.79 -3.44
CA ALA A 530 0.37 33.24 -2.13
C ALA A 530 1.51 33.79 -1.25
N GLY A 531 1.14 34.49 -0.17
CA GLY A 531 2.08 34.95 0.87
C GLY A 531 3.06 36.02 0.41
N GLY A 532 2.63 36.95 -0.46
CA GLY A 532 3.46 38.02 -1.02
C GLY A 532 4.39 37.57 -2.15
N SER A 533 4.09 36.44 -2.80
CA SER A 533 4.93 35.91 -3.87
C SER A 533 4.85 36.76 -5.15
N ILE A 534 5.93 36.79 -5.93
CA ILE A 534 5.98 37.46 -7.24
C ILE A 534 6.51 36.46 -8.27
N VAL A 535 5.65 36.10 -9.22
CA VAL A 535 5.92 35.09 -10.26
C VAL A 535 5.69 35.70 -11.63
N THR A 536 6.59 35.43 -12.57
CA THR A 536 6.43 35.76 -13.99
C THR A 536 6.32 34.48 -14.79
N SER A 537 5.24 34.33 -15.53
CA SER A 537 5.04 33.28 -16.53
C SER A 537 5.36 33.86 -17.90
N LEU A 538 6.37 33.34 -18.58
CA LEU A 538 6.82 33.80 -19.89
C LEU A 538 6.59 32.70 -20.93
N ASN A 539 5.69 32.95 -21.89
CA ASN A 539 5.43 32.01 -22.98
C ASN A 539 5.07 30.58 -22.50
N CYS A 540 4.35 30.48 -21.37
CA CYS A 540 3.86 29.20 -20.86
C CYS A 540 2.46 28.87 -21.40
N THR A 541 2.13 27.58 -21.42
CA THR A 541 0.78 27.10 -21.74
C THR A 541 0.12 26.60 -20.46
N PHE A 542 -1.00 27.20 -20.06
CA PHE A 542 -1.78 26.82 -18.88
C PHE A 542 -3.23 27.30 -18.99
N ASP A 543 -4.12 26.75 -18.16
CA ASP A 543 -5.51 27.24 -18.02
C ASP A 543 -5.53 28.40 -17.02
N ASP A 544 -5.82 29.60 -17.53
CA ASP A 544 -5.87 30.87 -16.80
C ASP A 544 -7.05 30.95 -15.82
N THR A 545 -8.15 30.23 -16.11
CA THR A 545 -9.32 30.13 -15.21
C THR A 545 -9.01 29.33 -13.94
N LEU A 546 -7.89 28.59 -13.94
CA LEU A 546 -7.43 27.77 -12.81
C LEU A 546 -6.27 28.42 -12.03
N VAL A 547 -6.17 29.75 -12.09
CA VAL A 547 -5.19 30.54 -11.32
C VAL A 547 -5.80 31.01 -10.00
N THR A 548 -5.03 30.91 -8.92
CA THR A 548 -5.39 31.46 -7.61
C THR A 548 -4.26 32.32 -7.06
N VAL A 549 -4.52 33.63 -6.88
CA VAL A 549 -3.57 34.57 -6.30
C VAL A 549 -4.13 35.17 -5.03
N THR A 550 -3.37 35.17 -3.93
CA THR A 550 -3.83 35.65 -2.62
C THR A 550 -2.73 36.32 -1.82
N GLY A 551 -3.09 37.01 -0.72
CA GLY A 551 -2.13 37.50 0.27
C GLY A 551 -1.12 38.51 -0.28
N GLY A 552 -1.58 39.43 -1.13
CA GLY A 552 -0.73 40.48 -1.73
C GLY A 552 0.26 39.98 -2.79
N SER A 553 0.07 38.76 -3.30
CA SER A 553 0.94 38.16 -4.30
C SER A 553 0.58 38.59 -5.72
N ARG A 554 1.48 38.34 -6.68
CA ARG A 554 1.28 38.65 -8.10
C ARG A 554 1.75 37.53 -9.01
N LEU A 555 0.96 37.25 -10.04
CA LEU A 555 1.37 36.49 -11.22
C LEU A 555 1.31 37.42 -12.43
N HIS A 556 2.45 37.63 -13.08
CA HIS A 556 2.54 38.32 -14.36
C HIS A 556 2.56 37.28 -15.48
N VAL A 557 1.72 37.47 -16.50
CA VAL A 557 1.68 36.60 -17.67
C VAL A 557 2.16 37.41 -18.87
N ASP A 558 3.33 37.03 -19.37
CA ASP A 558 4.08 37.72 -20.39
C ASP A 558 4.30 36.79 -21.60
N TYR A 559 4.33 37.36 -22.81
CA TYR A 559 4.52 36.63 -24.05
C TYR A 559 5.50 37.35 -24.98
N PHE A 560 6.02 36.63 -25.97
CA PHE A 560 6.91 37.20 -26.98
C PHE A 560 6.12 37.84 -28.13
N LEU A 561 6.47 39.08 -28.44
CA LEU A 561 6.01 39.80 -29.62
C LEU A 561 7.18 39.93 -30.61
N HIS A 562 6.96 39.47 -31.83
CA HIS A 562 7.81 39.74 -32.97
C HIS A 562 7.12 40.73 -33.88
N VAL A 563 7.85 41.76 -34.34
CA VAL A 563 7.32 42.73 -35.29
C VAL A 563 8.18 42.73 -36.54
N GLN A 564 7.54 42.52 -37.69
CA GLN A 564 8.17 42.67 -38.99
C GLN A 564 7.62 43.91 -39.68
N VAL A 565 8.51 44.74 -40.22
CA VAL A 565 8.12 45.86 -41.09
C VAL A 565 8.72 45.63 -42.47
N VAL A 566 7.86 45.56 -43.47
CA VAL A 566 8.22 45.29 -44.86
C VAL A 566 7.63 46.35 -45.79
N THR A 567 8.14 46.47 -47.01
CA THR A 567 7.47 47.22 -48.06
C THR A 567 6.26 46.44 -48.59
N VAL A 568 5.38 47.11 -49.34
CA VAL A 568 4.25 46.45 -50.05
C VAL A 568 4.72 45.34 -51.01
N GLU A 569 5.99 45.40 -51.44
CA GLU A 569 6.64 44.42 -52.32
C GLU A 569 7.29 43.27 -51.53
N GLY A 570 7.17 43.28 -50.20
CA GLY A 570 7.71 42.28 -49.29
C GLY A 570 9.20 42.45 -48.94
N SER A 571 9.82 43.57 -49.33
CA SER A 571 11.24 43.83 -48.97
C SER A 571 11.34 44.31 -47.53
N ALA A 572 12.39 43.91 -46.81
CA ALA A 572 12.65 44.36 -45.44
C ALA A 572 12.75 45.89 -45.35
N LEU A 573 12.08 46.47 -44.35
CA LEU A 573 12.13 47.90 -44.10
C LEU A 573 13.01 48.16 -42.87
N GLU A 574 14.27 48.52 -43.11
CA GLU A 574 15.27 48.79 -42.07
C GLU A 574 15.00 50.11 -41.33
N ASP A 575 15.31 50.14 -40.04
CA ASP A 575 15.27 51.34 -39.19
C ASP A 575 13.86 51.98 -39.09
N ALA A 576 12.81 51.16 -39.20
CA ALA A 576 11.45 51.53 -38.78
C ALA A 576 11.37 51.45 -37.25
N SER A 577 10.82 52.48 -36.61
CA SER A 577 10.69 52.56 -35.15
C SER A 577 9.35 51.99 -34.69
N LEU A 578 9.37 51.17 -33.64
CA LEU A 578 8.18 50.63 -32.97
C LEU A 578 8.02 51.26 -31.58
N THR A 579 6.83 51.81 -31.34
CA THR A 579 6.32 52.18 -30.03
C THR A 579 5.22 51.20 -29.65
N VAL A 580 5.35 50.56 -28.49
CA VAL A 580 4.27 49.78 -27.88
C VAL A 580 3.65 50.66 -26.80
N VAL A 581 2.37 50.97 -26.94
CA VAL A 581 1.62 51.69 -25.92
C VAL A 581 0.92 50.64 -25.07
N VAL A 582 1.25 50.63 -23.78
CA VAL A 582 0.75 49.68 -22.79
C VAL A 582 -0.10 50.47 -21.80
N ASP A 583 -1.40 50.19 -21.74
CA ASP A 583 -2.37 50.91 -20.89
C ASP A 583 -2.25 52.44 -21.02
N ASP A 584 -2.26 52.92 -22.27
CA ASP A 584 -2.11 54.34 -22.66
C ASP A 584 -0.74 54.98 -22.36
N VAL A 585 0.24 54.20 -21.87
CA VAL A 585 1.60 54.66 -21.64
C VAL A 585 2.50 54.23 -22.80
N PRO A 586 3.03 55.17 -23.61
CA PRO A 586 3.91 54.84 -24.72
C PRO A 586 5.29 54.39 -24.23
N MET A 587 5.72 53.22 -24.70
CA MET A 587 7.05 52.66 -24.46
C MET A 587 7.73 52.41 -25.82
N THR A 588 8.82 53.12 -26.09
CA THR A 588 9.63 52.88 -27.29
C THR A 588 10.51 51.66 -27.08
N LEU A 589 10.32 50.61 -27.86
CA LEU A 589 10.91 49.29 -27.60
C LEU A 589 11.98 48.87 -28.61
N GLY A 590 12.03 49.46 -29.81
CA GLY A 590 13.09 49.13 -30.76
C GLY A 590 12.94 49.70 -32.16
N ARG A 591 13.93 49.38 -33.00
CA ARG A 591 13.93 49.66 -34.43
C ARG A 591 14.22 48.38 -35.21
N THR A 592 13.68 48.26 -36.41
CA THR A 592 13.93 47.11 -37.28
C THR A 592 15.39 47.05 -37.73
N GLY A 593 15.96 45.84 -37.76
CA GLY A 593 17.27 45.58 -38.37
C GLY A 593 17.22 45.60 -39.90
N SER A 594 18.34 45.29 -40.54
CA SER A 594 18.45 45.17 -42.01
C SER A 594 17.54 44.08 -42.62
N ASP A 595 17.07 43.17 -41.78
CA ASP A 595 16.11 42.10 -42.09
C ASP A 595 14.65 42.52 -41.90
N GLY A 596 14.40 43.76 -41.44
CA GLY A 596 13.06 44.30 -41.22
C GLY A 596 12.41 43.83 -39.92
N TRP A 597 13.17 43.20 -39.01
CA TRP A 597 12.62 42.60 -37.78
C TRP A 597 12.96 43.37 -36.51
N ILE A 598 12.02 43.33 -35.57
CA ILE A 598 12.21 43.58 -34.14
C ILE A 598 11.84 42.27 -33.45
N ASN A 599 12.82 41.61 -32.88
CA ASN A 599 12.68 40.24 -32.35
C ASN A 599 12.53 40.22 -30.83
N TRP A 600 11.76 39.25 -30.33
CA TRP A 600 11.74 38.83 -28.91
C TRP A 600 11.38 39.94 -27.90
N LEU A 601 10.42 40.81 -28.22
CA LEU A 601 9.92 41.76 -27.24
C LEU A 601 9.06 41.03 -26.22
N VAL A 602 9.37 41.17 -24.93
CA VAL A 602 8.51 40.66 -23.85
C VAL A 602 7.43 41.69 -23.57
N VAL A 603 6.17 41.28 -23.76
CA VAL A 603 5.02 42.15 -23.55
C VAL A 603 4.06 41.45 -22.59
N ARG A 604 3.60 42.20 -21.59
CA ARG A 604 2.64 41.74 -20.61
C ARG A 604 1.24 41.62 -21.21
N HIS A 605 0.60 40.48 -20.99
CA HIS A 605 -0.79 40.26 -21.36
C HIS A 605 -1.73 40.61 -20.20
N GLU A 606 -1.43 40.12 -19.01
CA GLU A 606 -2.31 40.24 -17.86
C GLU A 606 -1.56 40.11 -16.53
N THR A 607 -2.18 40.60 -15.45
CA THR A 607 -1.68 40.44 -14.09
C THR A 607 -2.78 39.97 -13.15
N PHE A 608 -2.51 38.87 -12.45
CA PHE A 608 -3.34 38.42 -11.34
C PHE A 608 -2.80 38.99 -10.04
N SER A 609 -3.62 39.74 -9.29
CA SER A 609 -3.20 40.44 -8.06
C SER A 609 -3.93 39.96 -6.80
N GLY A 610 -4.95 39.10 -6.94
CA GLY A 610 -5.76 38.58 -5.83
C GLY A 610 -6.63 39.63 -5.12
N LEU A 611 -6.70 40.85 -5.65
CA LEU A 611 -7.53 41.96 -5.15
C LEU A 611 -8.88 42.06 -5.86
N LEU A 612 -9.00 41.41 -7.02
CA LEU A 612 -10.17 41.37 -7.89
C LEU A 612 -10.44 39.91 -8.28
N ASP A 613 -11.69 39.60 -8.60
CA ASP A 613 -12.10 38.27 -9.07
C ASP A 613 -11.57 37.99 -10.50
N ASP A 614 -11.35 39.04 -11.31
CA ASP A 614 -10.82 38.97 -12.68
C ASP A 614 -9.38 39.53 -12.76
N PRO A 615 -8.52 39.03 -13.67
CA PRO A 615 -7.18 39.58 -13.89
C PRO A 615 -7.22 40.98 -14.53
N ASP A 616 -6.19 41.77 -14.23
CA ASP A 616 -5.96 43.06 -14.89
C ASP A 616 -5.36 42.80 -16.29
N VAL A 617 -6.21 42.83 -17.32
CA VAL A 617 -5.80 42.62 -18.72
C VAL A 617 -5.18 43.90 -19.28
N THR A 618 -3.96 43.77 -19.79
CA THR A 618 -3.18 44.87 -20.37
C THR A 618 -3.63 45.18 -21.80
N THR A 619 -3.88 46.46 -22.09
CA THR A 619 -4.17 46.93 -23.44
C THR A 619 -2.86 47.24 -24.16
N VAL A 620 -2.59 46.55 -25.27
CA VAL A 620 -1.37 46.72 -26.07
C VAL A 620 -1.72 47.31 -27.43
N LEU A 621 -1.15 48.46 -27.75
CA LEU A 621 -1.29 49.14 -29.04
C LEU A 621 0.09 49.30 -29.69
N LEU A 622 0.21 48.83 -30.94
CA LEU A 622 1.45 48.93 -31.71
C LEU A 622 1.40 50.13 -32.65
N GLN A 623 2.44 50.96 -32.59
CA GLN A 623 2.62 52.12 -33.45
C GLN A 623 3.98 52.03 -34.13
N VAL A 624 3.98 51.89 -35.45
CA VAL A 624 5.19 51.84 -36.28
C VAL A 624 5.35 53.15 -37.03
N SER A 625 6.58 53.64 -37.11
CA SER A 625 6.89 54.85 -37.88
C SER A 625 8.19 54.68 -38.66
N LYS A 626 8.22 55.20 -39.89
CA LYS A 626 9.43 55.30 -40.69
C LYS A 626 9.38 56.58 -41.51
N GLU A 627 10.45 57.36 -41.46
CA GLU A 627 10.58 58.55 -42.30
C GLU A 627 10.53 58.19 -43.79
N GLY A 628 9.74 58.94 -44.56
CA GLY A 628 9.56 58.72 -46.00
C GLY A 628 8.57 57.61 -46.35
N TYR A 629 7.95 56.93 -45.37
CA TYR A 629 6.97 55.87 -45.59
C TYR A 629 5.68 56.11 -44.81
N ASN A 630 4.53 55.80 -45.42
CA ASN A 630 3.26 55.61 -44.74
C ASN A 630 3.10 54.14 -44.36
N ILE A 631 2.71 53.87 -43.13
CA ILE A 631 2.51 52.50 -42.62
C ILE A 631 1.03 52.13 -42.66
N THR A 632 0.70 51.00 -43.28
CA THR A 632 -0.67 50.45 -43.30
C THR A 632 -1.02 49.80 -41.96
N ASN A 633 -2.31 49.82 -41.61
CA ASN A 633 -2.84 49.21 -40.38
C ASN A 633 -2.09 49.62 -39.09
N ASN A 634 -1.56 50.86 -39.08
CA ASN A 634 -0.83 51.42 -37.95
C ASN A 634 -1.77 51.83 -36.80
N ASN A 635 -1.26 51.97 -35.57
CA ASN A 635 -2.06 52.12 -34.35
C ASN A 635 -3.03 50.94 -34.16
N ARG A 636 -2.50 49.72 -34.22
CA ARG A 636 -3.28 48.48 -34.09
C ARG A 636 -3.25 47.98 -32.66
N ALA A 637 -4.42 47.71 -32.09
CA ALA A 637 -4.54 46.99 -30.83
C ALA A 637 -4.23 45.50 -31.05
N VAL A 638 -3.42 44.93 -30.18
CA VAL A 638 -2.94 43.55 -30.28
C VAL A 638 -3.32 42.80 -29.02
N ASN A 639 -4.03 41.67 -29.19
CA ASN A 639 -4.22 40.73 -28.10
C ASN A 639 -2.94 39.92 -27.92
N MET A 640 -2.35 40.01 -26.73
CA MET A 640 -1.14 39.30 -26.33
C MET A 640 -1.43 38.01 -25.55
N SER A 641 -2.59 37.38 -25.69
CA SER A 641 -2.94 36.11 -25.04
C SER A 641 -2.09 34.90 -25.49
N ALA A 642 -1.18 35.09 -26.44
CA ALA A 642 -0.16 34.14 -26.85
C ALA A 642 1.01 34.88 -27.52
N SER A 643 2.19 34.26 -27.54
CA SER A 643 3.32 34.74 -28.32
C SER A 643 2.96 34.81 -29.80
N ARG A 644 3.29 35.92 -30.47
CA ARG A 644 2.84 36.16 -31.84
C ARG A 644 3.73 37.07 -32.64
N THR A 645 3.53 36.99 -33.95
CA THR A 645 4.19 37.84 -34.94
C THR A 645 3.19 38.82 -35.53
N GLU A 646 3.59 40.08 -35.62
CA GLU A 646 2.81 41.18 -36.15
C GLU A 646 3.56 41.81 -37.33
N VAL A 647 2.91 41.88 -38.50
CA VAL A 647 3.50 42.44 -39.72
C VAL A 647 2.88 43.79 -40.04
N PHE A 648 3.72 44.75 -40.44
CA PHE A 648 3.35 46.08 -40.91
C PHE A 648 3.94 46.32 -42.30
N GLU A 649 3.15 46.93 -43.17
CA GLU A 649 3.59 47.27 -44.54
C GLU A 649 3.77 48.77 -44.69
N GLY A 650 4.95 49.19 -45.13
CA GLY A 650 5.25 50.57 -45.48
C GLY A 650 5.19 50.79 -46.99
N TYR A 651 4.61 51.93 -47.41
CA TYR A 651 4.71 52.42 -48.78
C TYR A 651 5.33 53.81 -48.82
N PRO A 652 6.17 54.15 -49.81
CA PRO A 652 6.79 55.47 -49.89
C PRO A 652 5.74 56.58 -49.92
N VAL A 653 5.98 57.65 -49.17
CA VAL A 653 5.15 58.86 -49.26
C VAL A 653 5.32 59.43 -50.66
N SER A 654 4.26 59.38 -51.48
CA SER A 654 4.29 59.96 -52.82
C SER A 654 4.51 61.46 -52.72
N THR A 655 5.66 61.96 -53.16
CA THR A 655 5.79 63.39 -53.52
C THR A 655 4.80 63.65 -54.65
N PRO A 656 3.88 64.63 -54.53
CA PRO A 656 3.04 65.01 -55.66
C PRO A 656 3.95 65.46 -56.82
N PRO A 657 3.67 65.07 -58.07
CA PRO A 657 4.21 65.81 -59.20
C PRO A 657 3.57 67.20 -59.17
N ASP A 658 4.40 68.25 -59.25
CA ASP A 658 3.92 69.58 -59.61
C ASP A 658 3.12 69.51 -60.92
N GLY A 659 1.90 70.05 -60.92
CA GLY A 659 1.29 70.58 -62.14
C GLY A 659 0.00 69.94 -62.65
N ASP A 660 -1.01 70.80 -62.65
CA ASP A 660 -2.18 70.92 -63.53
C ASP A 660 -3.37 69.95 -63.43
N GLY A 661 -4.53 70.60 -63.32
CA GLY A 661 -5.78 70.01 -62.92
C GLY A 661 -6.49 69.20 -63.99
N ASN A 662 -7.32 68.29 -63.50
CA ASN A 662 -8.64 68.05 -64.06
C ASN A 662 -9.48 67.32 -63.00
N ASP A 663 -10.31 68.09 -62.31
CA ASP A 663 -11.34 67.58 -61.42
C ASP A 663 -12.45 66.96 -62.25
N GLY A 664 -12.63 65.65 -62.11
CA GLY A 664 -13.84 64.96 -62.55
C GLY A 664 -13.58 63.59 -63.14
N GLU A 665 -13.44 62.56 -62.29
CA GLU A 665 -13.95 61.20 -62.59
C GLU A 665 -13.86 60.15 -61.45
N ILE A 666 -13.40 60.46 -60.24
CA ILE A 666 -13.24 59.42 -59.18
C ILE A 666 -14.45 59.27 -58.23
N SER A 667 -15.50 60.09 -58.37
CA SER A 667 -16.67 60.04 -57.46
C SER A 667 -17.74 58.98 -57.80
N ALA A 668 -17.63 58.25 -58.92
CA ALA A 668 -18.66 57.27 -59.31
C ALA A 668 -18.34 55.82 -58.87
N ILE A 669 -17.06 55.44 -58.79
CA ILE A 669 -16.64 54.06 -58.50
C ILE A 669 -16.68 53.75 -57.00
N MET A 670 -16.37 54.73 -56.14
CA MET A 670 -16.40 54.56 -54.68
C MET A 670 -17.82 54.43 -54.12
N ALA A 671 -18.84 54.99 -54.78
CA ALA A 671 -20.24 54.85 -54.36
C ALA A 671 -20.82 53.45 -54.65
N VAL A 672 -20.37 52.80 -55.73
CA VAL A 672 -20.81 51.44 -56.10
C VAL A 672 -20.14 50.37 -55.22
N ILE A 673 -18.88 50.58 -54.84
CA ILE A 673 -18.13 49.66 -53.97
C ILE A 673 -18.63 49.77 -52.52
N ALA A 674 -18.92 50.97 -52.01
CA ALA A 674 -19.49 51.15 -50.68
C ALA A 674 -20.90 50.53 -50.55
N ALA A 675 -21.74 50.63 -51.59
CA ALA A 675 -23.05 49.99 -51.62
C ALA A 675 -22.95 48.45 -51.65
N ALA A 676 -21.99 47.89 -52.38
CA ALA A 676 -21.76 46.44 -52.43
C ALA A 676 -21.26 45.87 -51.08
N ILE A 677 -20.41 46.61 -50.36
CA ILE A 677 -19.89 46.21 -49.04
C ILE A 677 -21.00 46.22 -47.99
N VAL A 678 -21.90 47.21 -48.01
CA VAL A 678 -23.03 47.28 -47.07
C VAL A 678 -24.05 46.17 -47.35
N VAL A 679 -24.34 45.85 -48.62
CA VAL A 679 -25.23 44.73 -48.98
C VAL A 679 -24.61 43.38 -48.60
N LEU A 680 -23.29 43.20 -48.78
CA LEU A 680 -22.58 42.00 -48.37
C LEU A 680 -22.52 41.85 -46.84
N ALA A 681 -22.31 42.95 -46.10
CA ALA A 681 -22.31 42.96 -44.64
C ALA A 681 -23.70 42.65 -44.06
N VAL A 682 -24.77 43.19 -44.65
CA VAL A 682 -26.16 42.88 -44.26
C VAL A 682 -26.52 41.43 -44.60
N PHE A 683 -26.06 40.90 -45.74
CA PHE A 683 -26.24 39.50 -46.11
C PHE A 683 -25.47 38.54 -45.20
N LEU A 684 -24.24 38.89 -44.80
CA LEU A 684 -23.44 38.14 -43.83
C LEU A 684 -24.02 38.22 -42.41
N LEU A 685 -24.59 39.36 -42.00
CA LEU A 685 -25.31 39.50 -40.73
C LEU A 685 -26.63 38.73 -40.71
N LEU A 686 -27.35 38.65 -41.84
CA LEU A 686 -28.52 37.80 -42.01
C LEU A 686 -28.14 36.31 -42.00
N LEU A 687 -27.04 35.91 -42.66
CA LEU A 687 -26.50 34.54 -42.59
C LEU A 687 -26.00 34.19 -41.19
N TRP A 688 -25.40 35.14 -40.46
CA TRP A 688 -25.00 34.98 -39.07
C TRP A 688 -26.22 34.85 -38.15
N ALA A 689 -27.28 35.66 -38.34
CA ALA A 689 -28.52 35.57 -37.57
C ALA A 689 -29.32 34.29 -37.87
N ILE A 690 -29.32 33.80 -39.12
CA ILE A 690 -29.94 32.53 -39.51
C ILE A 690 -29.13 31.33 -38.99
N ARG A 691 -27.78 31.39 -39.01
CA ARG A 691 -26.91 30.39 -38.34
C ARG A 691 -27.08 30.40 -36.81
N ARG A 692 -27.25 31.56 -36.20
CA ARG A 692 -27.46 31.70 -34.75
C ARG A 692 -28.83 31.19 -34.31
N ARG A 693 -29.86 31.32 -35.16
CA ARG A 693 -31.19 30.70 -34.94
C ARG A 693 -31.23 29.19 -35.18
N LYS A 694 -30.35 28.64 -36.03
CA LYS A 694 -30.14 27.17 -36.13
C LYS A 694 -29.32 26.61 -34.96
N ARG A 695 -28.28 27.33 -34.49
CA ARG A 695 -27.47 26.95 -33.31
C ARG A 695 -28.22 27.01 -31.97
N ALA A 696 -29.30 27.77 -31.86
CA ALA A 696 -30.08 27.89 -30.63
C ALA A 696 -31.07 26.72 -30.39
N LYS A 697 -31.07 25.68 -31.25
CA LYS A 697 -31.99 24.53 -31.14
C LYS A 697 -31.35 23.15 -31.26
N GLU A 698 -30.02 23.05 -31.23
CA GLU A 698 -29.32 21.77 -31.11
C GLU A 698 -28.65 21.74 -29.73
N PRO A 699 -28.95 20.73 -28.87
CA PRO A 699 -28.19 20.55 -27.65
C PRO A 699 -26.73 20.23 -28.02
N GLU A 700 -25.85 20.92 -27.33
CA GLU A 700 -24.39 20.88 -27.47
C GLU A 700 -23.89 19.43 -27.37
N GLU A 701 -23.52 18.85 -28.51
CA GLU A 701 -22.81 17.57 -28.55
C GLU A 701 -21.46 17.75 -27.86
N ALA A 702 -21.31 17.07 -26.73
CA ALA A 702 -20.05 16.95 -26.00
C ALA A 702 -18.94 16.52 -26.96
N GLN A 703 -17.91 17.36 -27.10
CA GLN A 703 -16.67 17.00 -27.77
C GLN A 703 -16.00 15.87 -26.97
N LYS A 704 -16.18 14.63 -27.45
CA LYS A 704 -15.41 13.46 -26.98
C LYS A 704 -13.93 13.73 -27.26
N ALA A 705 -13.13 13.67 -26.20
CA ALA A 705 -11.67 13.61 -26.27
C ALA A 705 -11.23 12.46 -27.20
N PRO A 706 -10.04 12.55 -27.84
CA PRO A 706 -9.55 11.47 -28.69
C PRO A 706 -9.35 10.21 -27.84
N ALA A 707 -10.05 9.12 -28.18
CA ALA A 707 -10.05 7.84 -27.49
C ALA A 707 -8.69 7.08 -27.51
N SER A 708 -7.59 7.75 -27.90
CA SER A 708 -6.27 7.12 -28.12
C SER A 708 -5.36 7.11 -26.88
N GLU A 709 -5.67 7.84 -25.81
CA GLU A 709 -4.86 7.85 -24.56
C GLU A 709 -5.45 6.99 -23.42
N LEU A 710 -6.65 6.41 -23.57
CA LEU A 710 -7.38 5.71 -22.49
C LEU A 710 -7.20 4.19 -22.42
N LEU A 711 -6.28 3.59 -23.18
CA LEU A 711 -6.33 2.15 -23.48
C LEU A 711 -4.99 1.43 -23.29
N GLU A 712 -4.50 1.44 -22.04
CA GLU A 712 -3.26 0.73 -21.69
C GLU A 712 -3.42 -0.80 -21.62
N PHE A 713 -4.64 -1.34 -21.52
CA PHE A 713 -4.87 -2.80 -21.49
C PHE A 713 -6.08 -3.24 -22.32
N LYS A 714 -6.07 -4.47 -22.82
CA LYS A 714 -7.17 -5.07 -23.58
C LYS A 714 -8.08 -5.87 -22.65
N VAL A 715 -9.39 -5.71 -22.82
CA VAL A 715 -10.41 -6.43 -22.05
C VAL A 715 -10.82 -7.64 -22.88
N GLU A 716 -10.57 -8.82 -22.32
CA GLU A 716 -10.86 -10.10 -22.93
C GLU A 716 -12.11 -10.75 -22.32
N GLU A 717 -12.87 -11.46 -23.15
CA GLU A 717 -14.06 -12.19 -22.75
C GLU A 717 -13.72 -13.29 -21.73
N GLY A 718 -14.51 -13.38 -20.66
CA GLY A 718 -14.34 -14.38 -19.60
C GLY A 718 -13.34 -13.98 -18.52
N LYS A 719 -12.75 -12.77 -18.58
CA LYS A 719 -11.80 -12.28 -17.59
C LYS A 719 -12.37 -11.18 -16.69
N ALA A 720 -11.83 -11.11 -15.48
CA ALA A 720 -12.15 -10.10 -14.47
C ALA A 720 -10.89 -9.34 -14.08
N TYR A 721 -11.03 -8.02 -13.96
CA TYR A 721 -9.93 -7.08 -13.78
C TYR A 721 -10.14 -6.22 -12.54
N ILE A 722 -9.09 -6.10 -11.72
CA ILE A 722 -9.00 -5.06 -10.68
C ILE A 722 -8.21 -3.88 -11.26
N ILE A 723 -8.83 -2.70 -11.25
CA ILE A 723 -8.23 -1.46 -11.74
C ILE A 723 -7.75 -0.65 -10.53
N THR A 724 -6.43 -0.57 -10.35
CA THR A 724 -5.81 -0.16 -9.06
C THR A 724 -5.47 1.33 -8.93
N GLN A 725 -5.46 2.10 -10.03
CA GLN A 725 -5.17 3.55 -10.04
C GLN A 725 -6.02 4.32 -11.07
N ASP A 726 -6.29 5.61 -10.76
CA ASP A 726 -7.08 6.64 -11.49
C ASP A 726 -8.61 6.65 -11.37
N GLY A 727 -9.15 6.62 -10.14
CA GLY A 727 -10.54 7.00 -9.82
C GLY A 727 -11.65 6.36 -10.67
N PRO A 728 -12.89 6.89 -10.60
CA PRO A 728 -13.98 6.45 -11.48
C PRO A 728 -13.67 6.69 -12.96
N ASN A 729 -12.88 7.70 -13.33
CA ASN A 729 -12.72 8.11 -14.72
C ASN A 729 -12.06 7.03 -15.62
N ARG A 730 -11.04 6.28 -15.15
CA ARG A 730 -10.37 5.22 -15.95
C ARG A 730 -11.27 4.02 -16.19
N SER A 731 -11.92 3.53 -15.13
CA SER A 731 -12.85 2.39 -15.21
C SER A 731 -14.11 2.70 -15.99
N PHE A 732 -14.67 3.92 -15.83
CA PHE A 732 -15.81 4.38 -16.62
C PHE A 732 -15.44 4.62 -18.08
N GLY A 733 -14.30 5.27 -18.35
CA GLY A 733 -13.81 5.46 -19.72
C GLY A 733 -13.61 4.13 -20.45
N ARG A 734 -13.03 3.13 -19.77
CA ARG A 734 -12.88 1.79 -20.34
C ARG A 734 -14.21 1.06 -20.56
N PHE A 735 -15.13 1.15 -19.62
CA PHE A 735 -16.47 0.59 -19.74
C PHE A 735 -17.22 1.17 -20.93
N ILE A 736 -17.21 2.50 -21.09
CA ILE A 736 -17.83 3.22 -22.21
C ILE A 736 -17.18 2.81 -23.54
N TYR A 737 -15.86 2.73 -23.59
CA TYR A 737 -15.14 2.28 -24.79
C TYR A 737 -15.54 0.86 -25.24
N GLU A 738 -15.72 -0.07 -24.31
CA GLU A 738 -16.19 -1.42 -24.66
C GLU A 738 -17.64 -1.41 -25.17
N MET A 739 -18.49 -0.50 -24.66
CA MET A 739 -19.85 -0.32 -25.18
C MET A 739 -19.86 0.29 -26.58
N GLU A 740 -18.98 1.26 -26.85
CA GLU A 740 -18.79 1.84 -28.19
C GLU A 740 -18.34 0.79 -29.21
N LYS A 741 -17.59 -0.23 -28.76
CA LYS A 741 -17.23 -1.42 -29.56
C LYS A 741 -18.36 -2.44 -29.75
N GLY A 742 -19.57 -2.14 -29.28
CA GLY A 742 -20.76 -2.96 -29.44
C GLY A 742 -21.03 -3.91 -28.26
N SER A 743 -20.31 -3.78 -27.14
CA SER A 743 -20.65 -4.54 -25.92
C SER A 743 -21.92 -3.99 -25.27
N LYS A 744 -22.75 -4.87 -24.72
CA LYS A 744 -23.82 -4.47 -23.80
C LYS A 744 -23.22 -4.20 -22.42
N GLY A 745 -23.65 -3.11 -21.78
CA GLY A 745 -23.12 -2.68 -20.48
C GLY A 745 -24.07 -2.95 -19.32
N LEU A 746 -23.51 -3.41 -18.20
CA LEU A 746 -24.17 -3.44 -16.89
C LEU A 746 -23.30 -2.71 -15.86
N LEU A 747 -23.87 -1.76 -15.14
CA LEU A 747 -23.14 -0.92 -14.19
C LEU A 747 -23.79 -0.99 -12.81
N PHE A 748 -23.01 -1.32 -11.79
CA PHE A 748 -23.35 -1.08 -10.40
C PHE A 748 -22.49 0.09 -9.91
N THR A 749 -23.11 1.10 -9.31
CA THR A 749 -22.40 2.32 -8.91
C THR A 749 -22.95 2.90 -7.62
N ARG A 750 -22.10 3.54 -6.81
CA ARG A 750 -22.52 4.34 -5.64
C ARG A 750 -23.09 5.70 -6.03
N THR A 751 -22.80 6.16 -7.24
CA THR A 751 -23.23 7.48 -7.73
C THR A 751 -24.68 7.41 -8.18
N TYR A 752 -25.50 8.39 -7.77
CA TYR A 752 -26.90 8.42 -8.18
C TYR A 752 -27.02 8.52 -9.72
N PRO A 753 -27.85 7.70 -10.40
CA PRO A 753 -27.83 7.56 -11.87
C PRO A 753 -27.96 8.87 -12.64
N SER A 754 -28.83 9.79 -12.21
CA SER A 754 -29.02 11.06 -12.92
C SER A 754 -27.80 12.00 -12.84
N ASN A 755 -26.94 11.86 -11.84
CA ASN A 755 -25.67 12.58 -11.78
C ASN A 755 -24.63 11.96 -12.71
N LEU A 756 -24.73 10.65 -12.93
CA LEU A 756 -23.83 9.90 -13.77
C LEU A 756 -24.12 10.09 -15.26
N GLU A 757 -25.40 10.11 -15.62
CA GLU A 757 -25.89 10.40 -16.97
C GLU A 757 -25.55 11.84 -17.43
N LYS A 758 -25.37 12.78 -16.50
CA LYS A 758 -24.86 14.13 -16.82
C LYS A 758 -23.38 14.14 -17.19
N LYS A 759 -22.62 13.15 -16.72
CA LYS A 759 -21.15 13.10 -16.84
C LYS A 759 -20.69 12.13 -17.94
N TYR A 760 -21.44 11.06 -18.20
CA TYR A 760 -21.06 10.00 -19.11
C TYR A 760 -22.22 9.58 -20.03
N ASP A 761 -21.91 9.28 -21.28
CA ASP A 761 -22.86 8.65 -22.21
C ASP A 761 -23.00 7.17 -21.85
N LEU A 762 -24.03 6.85 -21.09
CA LEU A 762 -24.39 5.49 -20.66
C LEU A 762 -25.54 4.92 -21.51
N THR A 763 -25.78 5.48 -22.70
CA THR A 763 -26.85 5.04 -23.59
C THR A 763 -26.68 3.56 -23.95
N GLY A 764 -27.63 2.72 -23.51
CA GLY A 764 -27.58 1.27 -23.73
C GLY A 764 -26.93 0.45 -22.61
N ALA A 765 -26.48 1.09 -21.52
CA ALA A 765 -26.11 0.41 -20.29
C ALA A 765 -27.31 0.25 -19.34
N LYS A 766 -27.40 -0.89 -18.64
CA LYS A 766 -28.30 -1.04 -17.49
C LYS A 766 -27.58 -0.58 -16.23
N VAL A 767 -28.14 0.38 -15.49
CA VAL A 767 -27.49 0.99 -14.32
C VAL A 767 -28.24 0.68 -13.03
N PHE A 768 -27.51 0.20 -12.02
CA PHE A 768 -28.01 -0.04 -10.66
C PHE A 768 -27.28 0.84 -9.66
N TRP A 769 -28.06 1.55 -8.85
CA TRP A 769 -27.53 2.40 -7.79
C TRP A 769 -27.40 1.63 -6.48
N LEU A 770 -26.17 1.47 -5.97
CA LEU A 770 -25.91 0.83 -4.69
C LEU A 770 -26.26 1.78 -3.54
N SER A 771 -27.47 1.62 -2.99
CA SER A 771 -28.02 2.52 -1.98
C SER A 771 -29.04 1.81 -1.10
N ARG A 772 -29.18 2.30 0.14
CA ARG A 772 -30.22 1.85 1.07
C ARG A 772 -31.60 2.45 0.75
N ASP A 773 -31.67 3.45 -0.13
CA ASP A 773 -32.91 4.12 -0.55
C ASP A 773 -33.60 3.30 -1.66
N THR A 774 -34.41 2.32 -1.26
CA THR A 774 -35.15 1.45 -2.19
C THR A 774 -36.36 2.15 -2.84
N GLU A 775 -36.89 3.20 -2.22
CA GLU A 775 -38.01 3.99 -2.78
C GLU A 775 -37.61 4.72 -4.07
N LYS A 776 -36.34 5.14 -4.16
CA LYS A 776 -35.76 5.74 -5.38
C LYS A 776 -35.07 4.72 -6.30
N GLY A 777 -35.35 3.44 -6.13
CA GLY A 777 -34.82 2.37 -6.97
C GLY A 777 -33.38 1.96 -6.64
N GLY A 778 -32.89 2.25 -5.43
CA GLY A 778 -31.60 1.77 -4.94
C GLY A 778 -31.59 0.25 -4.68
N LEU A 779 -30.48 -0.39 -5.03
CA LEU A 779 -30.18 -1.78 -4.72
C LEU A 779 -29.41 -1.84 -3.39
N MET A 780 -30.01 -2.48 -2.38
CA MET A 780 -29.43 -2.53 -1.03
C MET A 780 -28.07 -3.23 -1.03
N PRO A 781 -26.98 -2.59 -0.57
CA PRO A 781 -25.62 -3.13 -0.64
C PRO A 781 -25.39 -4.36 0.25
N THR A 782 -26.28 -4.64 1.21
CA THR A 782 -26.24 -5.83 2.06
C THR A 782 -26.85 -7.07 1.40
N ASN A 783 -27.59 -6.88 0.29
CA ASN A 783 -28.24 -7.98 -0.43
C ASN A 783 -27.40 -8.37 -1.66
N LEU A 784 -26.25 -9.00 -1.40
CA LEU A 784 -25.30 -9.42 -2.45
C LEU A 784 -25.94 -10.38 -3.48
N GLY A 785 -26.96 -11.14 -3.09
CA GLY A 785 -27.70 -12.04 -3.98
C GLY A 785 -28.48 -11.34 -5.09
N LEU A 786 -28.87 -10.08 -4.89
CA LEU A 786 -29.51 -9.30 -5.98
C LEU A 786 -28.48 -8.91 -7.05
N ILE A 787 -27.25 -8.61 -6.66
CA ILE A 787 -26.16 -8.30 -7.60
C ILE A 787 -25.88 -9.52 -8.47
N THR A 788 -25.75 -10.71 -7.86
CA THR A 788 -25.54 -11.96 -8.61
C THR A 788 -26.70 -12.26 -9.56
N ASN A 789 -27.95 -12.11 -9.10
CA ASN A 789 -29.13 -12.36 -9.92
C ASN A 789 -29.23 -11.42 -11.12
N GLU A 790 -28.94 -10.14 -10.94
CA GLU A 790 -28.97 -9.15 -12.03
C GLU A 790 -27.84 -9.37 -13.04
N VAL A 791 -26.64 -9.77 -12.58
CA VAL A 791 -25.54 -10.16 -13.46
C VAL A 791 -25.92 -11.40 -14.28
N GLU A 792 -26.45 -12.44 -13.65
CA GLU A 792 -26.88 -13.64 -14.39
C GLU A 792 -27.98 -13.35 -15.39
N LYS A 793 -28.99 -12.58 -14.99
CA LYS A 793 -30.09 -12.18 -15.85
C LYS A 793 -29.56 -11.41 -17.06
N PHE A 794 -28.70 -10.43 -16.83
CA PHE A 794 -28.07 -9.65 -17.88
C PHE A 794 -27.25 -10.52 -18.85
N LEU A 795 -26.45 -11.46 -18.34
CA LEU A 795 -25.66 -12.37 -19.16
C LEU A 795 -26.53 -13.34 -19.97
N LYS A 796 -27.68 -13.76 -19.42
CA LYS A 796 -28.68 -14.63 -20.09
C LYS A 796 -29.48 -13.89 -21.16
N GLU A 797 -29.80 -12.62 -20.95
CA GLU A 797 -30.56 -11.78 -21.90
C GLU A 797 -29.73 -11.36 -23.11
N HIS A 798 -28.40 -11.27 -22.96
CA HIS A 798 -27.50 -10.77 -24.00
C HIS A 798 -26.51 -11.83 -24.50
N LYS A 799 -26.95 -13.09 -24.66
CA LYS A 799 -26.06 -14.21 -25.03
C LYS A 799 -25.37 -14.07 -26.38
N ASP A 800 -25.95 -13.32 -27.32
CA ASP A 800 -25.49 -13.24 -28.71
C ASP A 800 -24.51 -12.07 -28.99
N GLY A 801 -23.91 -11.48 -27.94
CA GLY A 801 -23.00 -10.35 -28.08
C GLY A 801 -21.93 -10.27 -27.00
N ARG A 802 -21.09 -9.22 -27.06
CA ARG A 802 -20.13 -8.90 -26.00
C ARG A 802 -20.82 -8.24 -24.82
N ARG A 803 -20.32 -8.51 -23.61
CA ARG A 803 -20.90 -7.99 -22.37
C ARG A 803 -19.79 -7.50 -21.47
N VAL A 804 -19.95 -6.28 -20.97
CA VAL A 804 -19.04 -5.66 -20.02
C VAL A 804 -19.82 -5.26 -18.78
N ILE A 805 -19.27 -5.60 -17.62
CA ILE A 805 -19.85 -5.31 -16.31
C ILE A 805 -18.86 -4.44 -15.55
N LEU A 806 -19.33 -3.33 -14.99
CA LEU A 806 -18.54 -2.45 -14.12
C LEU A 806 -19.15 -2.48 -12.71
N LEU A 807 -18.35 -2.87 -11.71
CA LEU A 807 -18.73 -2.88 -10.30
C LEU A 807 -18.02 -1.74 -9.57
N ASP A 808 -18.60 -0.55 -9.63
CA ASP A 808 -18.13 0.68 -8.98
C ASP A 808 -18.68 0.79 -7.55
N GLY A 809 -17.86 0.40 -6.57
CA GLY A 809 -18.20 0.46 -5.15
C GLY A 809 -17.88 -0.79 -4.35
N LEU A 810 -16.85 -1.55 -4.72
CA LEU A 810 -16.42 -2.73 -3.97
C LEU A 810 -16.04 -2.38 -2.53
N GLU A 811 -15.38 -1.24 -2.29
CA GLU A 811 -15.07 -0.70 -0.96
C GLU A 811 -16.35 -0.49 -0.13
N TYR A 812 -17.43 -0.05 -0.77
CA TYR A 812 -18.69 0.16 -0.10
C TYR A 812 -19.40 -1.16 0.22
N LEU A 813 -19.29 -2.17 -0.65
CA LEU A 813 -19.79 -3.50 -0.34
C LEU A 813 -19.02 -4.13 0.83
N ILE A 814 -17.69 -3.98 0.88
CA ILE A 814 -16.85 -4.42 2.01
C ILE A 814 -17.18 -3.64 3.28
N ALA A 815 -17.46 -2.33 3.19
CA ALA A 815 -17.84 -1.56 4.38
C ALA A 815 -19.23 -1.91 4.93
N GLN A 816 -20.09 -2.56 4.13
CA GLN A 816 -21.47 -2.91 4.51
C GLN A 816 -21.66 -4.40 4.80
N ASN A 817 -20.67 -5.24 4.52
CA ASN A 817 -20.70 -6.70 4.67
C ASN A 817 -19.37 -7.17 5.26
N ASP A 818 -19.24 -8.44 5.63
CA ASP A 818 -17.90 -8.98 5.93
C ASP A 818 -17.10 -9.21 4.64
N PHE A 819 -15.77 -9.01 4.71
CA PHE A 819 -14.86 -9.18 3.57
C PHE A 819 -15.01 -10.57 2.93
N GLY A 820 -15.14 -11.63 3.75
CA GLY A 820 -15.31 -13.00 3.28
C GLY A 820 -16.54 -13.21 2.40
N LYS A 821 -17.68 -12.60 2.72
CA LYS A 821 -18.90 -12.62 1.88
C LYS A 821 -18.70 -11.87 0.57
N VAL A 822 -18.00 -10.73 0.60
CA VAL A 822 -17.72 -9.96 -0.61
C VAL A 822 -16.71 -10.66 -1.52
N LEU A 823 -15.68 -11.29 -0.96
CA LEU A 823 -14.75 -12.13 -1.70
C LEU A 823 -15.47 -13.29 -2.39
N LYS A 824 -16.39 -13.96 -1.69
CA LYS A 824 -17.25 -15.00 -2.29
C LYS A 824 -18.12 -14.47 -3.43
N LEU A 825 -18.68 -13.27 -3.30
CA LEU A 825 -19.41 -12.60 -4.38
C LEU A 825 -18.50 -12.38 -5.59
N VAL A 826 -17.31 -11.80 -5.39
CA VAL A 826 -16.37 -11.50 -6.48
C VAL A 826 -15.93 -12.78 -7.20
N ASN A 827 -15.60 -13.84 -6.45
CA ASN A 827 -15.26 -15.15 -7.02
C ASN A 827 -16.44 -15.75 -7.79
N TYR A 828 -17.66 -15.66 -7.25
CA TYR A 828 -18.87 -16.11 -7.96
C TYR A 828 -19.09 -15.34 -9.27
N LEU A 829 -18.94 -14.01 -9.25
CA LEU A 829 -19.08 -13.17 -10.44
C LEU A 829 -18.02 -13.52 -11.48
N LYS A 830 -16.75 -13.73 -11.08
CA LYS A 830 -15.67 -14.21 -11.94
C LYS A 830 -16.03 -15.54 -12.62
N ASP A 831 -16.47 -16.53 -11.86
CA ASP A 831 -16.83 -17.84 -12.42
C ASP A 831 -18.02 -17.74 -13.38
N THR A 832 -19.00 -16.89 -13.02
CA THR A 832 -20.20 -16.65 -13.82
C THR A 832 -19.87 -15.96 -15.14
N ILE A 833 -19.00 -14.94 -15.16
CA ILE A 833 -18.59 -14.28 -16.40
C ILE A 833 -17.68 -15.18 -17.25
N GLY A 834 -16.82 -16.00 -16.61
CA GLY A 834 -15.91 -16.93 -17.29
C GLY A 834 -16.66 -17.97 -18.11
N THR A 835 -17.73 -18.52 -17.55
CA THR A 835 -18.61 -19.48 -18.22
C THR A 835 -19.53 -18.85 -19.28
N ASN A 836 -19.79 -17.55 -19.16
CA ASN A 836 -20.71 -16.84 -20.06
C ASN A 836 -20.00 -15.91 -21.06
N ARG A 837 -18.66 -15.83 -21.13
CA ARG A 837 -17.92 -14.88 -22.00
C ARG A 837 -18.23 -13.40 -21.73
N GLY A 838 -18.47 -13.03 -20.47
CA GLY A 838 -18.59 -11.64 -20.02
C GLY A 838 -17.25 -11.10 -19.52
N SER A 839 -17.10 -9.78 -19.42
CA SER A 839 -15.93 -9.15 -18.80
C SER A 839 -16.34 -8.35 -17.57
N LEU A 840 -15.54 -8.39 -16.49
CA LEU A 840 -15.82 -7.66 -15.25
C LEU A 840 -14.70 -6.69 -14.94
N LEU A 841 -15.06 -5.43 -14.71
CA LEU A 841 -14.16 -4.36 -14.32
C LEU A 841 -14.49 -3.93 -12.89
N ILE A 842 -13.50 -3.93 -12.01
CA ILE A 842 -13.66 -3.54 -10.61
C ILE A 842 -12.63 -2.45 -10.28
N PRO A 843 -13.02 -1.16 -10.23
CA PRO A 843 -12.19 -0.14 -9.59
C PRO A 843 -12.05 -0.50 -8.12
N PHE A 844 -10.82 -0.78 -7.68
CA PHE A 844 -10.55 -1.07 -6.29
C PHE A 844 -9.12 -0.73 -5.91
N ASN A 845 -8.96 0.08 -4.87
CA ASN A 845 -7.65 0.40 -4.34
C ASN A 845 -7.21 -0.69 -3.36
N LEU A 846 -6.29 -1.57 -3.78
CA LEU A 846 -5.78 -2.67 -2.95
C LEU A 846 -5.17 -2.23 -1.61
N LYS A 847 -4.81 -0.94 -1.46
CA LYS A 847 -4.31 -0.37 -0.20
C LYS A 847 -5.40 -0.15 0.86
N THR A 848 -6.67 -0.33 0.53
CA THR A 848 -7.78 -0.14 1.48
C THR A 848 -8.13 -1.39 2.29
N VAL A 849 -7.43 -2.51 2.04
CA VAL A 849 -7.57 -3.80 2.75
C VAL A 849 -6.20 -4.29 3.20
N GLU A 850 -6.16 -5.27 4.10
CA GLU A 850 -4.89 -5.85 4.58
C GLU A 850 -4.16 -6.61 3.45
N ASP A 851 -2.83 -6.73 3.54
CA ASP A 851 -2.03 -7.40 2.48
C ASP A 851 -2.50 -8.83 2.18
N LYS A 852 -2.94 -9.55 3.22
CA LYS A 852 -3.52 -10.90 3.07
C LYS A 852 -4.84 -10.88 2.29
N GLU A 853 -5.68 -9.89 2.54
CA GLU A 853 -6.97 -9.69 1.85
C GLU A 853 -6.77 -9.23 0.41
N ALA A 854 -5.79 -8.34 0.17
CA ALA A 854 -5.37 -7.93 -1.17
C ALA A 854 -4.85 -9.13 -1.97
N ALA A 855 -4.02 -9.99 -1.37
CA ALA A 855 -3.54 -11.22 -2.02
C ALA A 855 -4.70 -12.18 -2.37
N MET A 856 -5.71 -12.29 -1.51
CA MET A 856 -6.91 -13.11 -1.77
C MET A 856 -7.79 -12.56 -2.90
N LEU A 857 -7.88 -11.24 -3.07
CA LEU A 857 -8.60 -10.63 -4.19
C LEU A 857 -7.81 -10.77 -5.51
N THR A 858 -6.48 -10.67 -5.44
CA THR A 858 -5.60 -10.63 -6.62
C THR A 858 -5.08 -11.99 -7.07
N SER A 859 -5.27 -13.06 -6.28
CA SER A 859 -4.90 -14.44 -6.67
C SER A 859 -5.53 -14.87 -7.99
N ASP A 860 -6.70 -14.30 -8.29
CA ASP A 860 -7.64 -14.82 -9.28
C ASP A 860 -8.15 -13.75 -10.26
N LEU A 861 -7.76 -12.50 -10.09
CA LEU A 861 -8.17 -11.35 -10.90
C LEU A 861 -6.93 -10.68 -11.53
N GLU A 862 -7.06 -10.20 -12.77
CA GLU A 862 -5.97 -9.49 -13.43
C GLU A 862 -5.87 -8.05 -12.91
N VAL A 863 -4.72 -7.70 -12.33
CA VAL A 863 -4.46 -6.38 -11.77
C VAL A 863 -3.88 -5.47 -12.85
N VAL A 864 -4.53 -4.33 -13.10
CA VAL A 864 -4.21 -3.37 -14.18
C VAL A 864 -4.25 -1.91 -13.73
#